data_AF-A0A1F6CRQ9-F1
#
_entry.id   AF-A0A1F6CRQ9-F1
#
_cell.length_a   1.000
_cell.length_b   1.000
_cell.length_c   1.000
_cell.angle_alpha   90.00
_cell.angle_beta   90.00
_cell.angle_gamma   90.00
#
_symmetry.space_group_name_H-M   'P 1'
#
loop_
_entity.id
_entity.type
_entity.pdbx_description
1 polymer ?
#
loop_
_entity_poly.entity_id
_entity_poly.type
_entity_poly.pdbx_seq_one_letter_code
_entity_poly.pdbx_strand_id
1 'polypeptide(L)'
;MVLNGKLFAESPIYRGNARKTLFTRDGDGTQRLVSLAGEIAGTAESLMDAFIGRSRNGKNLGLIDRLWLRLYDAPLPEGLVERVECRLREECYPRDRLFDLRMGVKLDEDRWAAEANANYKMETLYRNSVFDFTMYVNDRALQDRENAARLYHVLQELKEGRFWFGAAKSKGLGRCRLEMDIPFAPPQTPAHLNRRANHLTLSLRFNAANPVLVGWNWGKVDPDVPAFAAVEGRLLIEAMRDIPEPVRRRLEMGMAGPILSPEDFKRRLAEYLPRTLAAWLMERSSRTGEAWILPSGAVARLGKGKYGVPKKAMDRIQPLLDRPFTSREAAEAAFQEALGQDAKKYRRVLDTLEQKRQLIQAFDREAWGEAASSLGLDAALGEGLAPQIQDENALTQTLTRACSGALPRLHQQVDQQIALLQSDAWVDDELGKRQEHLRIKTMLLEGKIGERQWGDPDLTPEGVRGATWREFIEAHRRVDYRHMLSPRNLKKSIANDENFIAFLNAYRDRTRQELAQPYNADFRSGGVSNREVSRRYGKPYDTVFMRMLSWAPSSQGQGFWEVYIPGSTIKGAFRRRASQVLKTVWGETRRTAEVLDRLFGTQGQRGLAFFSDAYLADPQAPDRAWCSMDGVRMDPGTGRPIEEAKTDYLFAYGDQLVFRLRIDVQDVSEKDAEALSLLAHLLRDFREGDIPLGGEKGVGFGWVQAKVERLTWMTTDPNGVGKRLFGGHPLTQEGIWRRLDLEGEAAEGALRPVEALKGGQGTSSPNPPRASQGFISHRSFGGYCGTLSVEGEALTPLSVQESGEPSYRATLEGGPVNGWDCFSMSPPEAGLRPVGRVYALPSKGIRGAIRHLYAVASDSRGPGPDIGRLNAEESLFGWVGRGPNQALMGRVSFSFGVFEGPELAWFQVPYPYGWWQHLGGQWQNVSRGRASALLVGQRWRLFPHAPLAPCVKRLDDFRPDLVQASYFRAILPGSRCRFTVRFWNLEKEELQRLLWCVCLEDGLAHKMGKGRYLGFGSLRARLLEDSFLTEWGARYAGASEQGWRRPIVPEEWRAPGVIHHYDELRKALHAERL
;
A
#
# COMPACT_ATOMS: atom_id res chain seq x y z
N MET A 1 5.63 -31.36 34.63
CA MET A 1 6.51 -30.25 34.22
C MET A 1 5.71 -29.13 33.56
N VAL A 2 6.15 -27.87 33.74
CA VAL A 2 5.55 -26.70 33.08
C VAL A 2 6.61 -26.05 32.19
N LEU A 3 6.30 -25.88 30.90
CA LEU A 3 7.16 -25.24 29.92
C LEU A 3 6.62 -23.84 29.62
N ASN A 4 7.46 -22.82 29.77
CA ASN A 4 7.07 -21.42 29.55
C ASN A 4 7.91 -20.83 28.41
N GLY A 5 7.25 -20.13 27.51
CA GLY A 5 7.89 -19.46 26.38
C GLY A 5 7.02 -18.35 25.81
N LYS A 6 7.41 -17.88 24.63
CA LYS A 6 6.70 -16.86 23.86
C LYS A 6 6.39 -17.40 22.48
N LEU A 7 5.17 -17.22 22.02
CA LEU A 7 4.78 -17.53 20.65
C LEU A 7 4.66 -16.22 19.85
N PHE A 8 5.51 -16.08 18.84
CA PHE A 8 5.52 -14.92 17.93
C PHE A 8 4.67 -15.20 16.70
N ALA A 9 3.78 -14.28 16.36
CA ALA A 9 3.07 -14.29 15.08
C ALA A 9 3.98 -13.76 13.96
N GLU A 10 4.74 -14.63 13.29
CA GLU A 10 5.62 -14.23 12.17
C GLU A 10 4.86 -13.69 10.95
N SER A 11 3.56 -13.98 10.87
CA SER A 11 2.62 -13.42 9.92
C SER A 11 1.29 -13.13 10.63
N PRO A 12 0.41 -12.26 10.08
CA PRO A 12 -0.85 -11.95 10.72
C PRO A 12 -1.74 -13.17 10.92
N ILE A 13 -2.49 -13.21 12.02
CA ILE A 13 -3.34 -14.37 12.37
C ILE A 13 -4.80 -14.03 12.07
N TYR A 14 -5.39 -14.77 11.14
CA TYR A 14 -6.82 -14.71 10.83
C TYR A 14 -7.55 -15.90 11.44
N ARG A 15 -8.70 -15.69 12.09
CA ARG A 15 -9.45 -16.80 12.72
C ARG A 15 -10.51 -17.47 11.84
N GLY A 16 -10.76 -16.98 10.63
CA GLY A 16 -11.73 -17.58 9.70
C GLY A 16 -13.15 -17.08 9.84
N ASN A 17 -14.15 -17.89 9.46
CA ASN A 17 -15.59 -17.60 9.22
C ASN A 17 -16.39 -16.99 10.40
N ALA A 18 -15.70 -16.50 11.40
CA ALA A 18 -16.15 -15.52 12.34
C ALA A 18 -16.34 -14.16 11.64
N ARG A 19 -17.42 -13.96 10.89
CA ARG A 19 -17.93 -12.60 10.60
C ARG A 19 -18.20 -11.77 11.88
N LYS A 20 -18.07 -12.39 13.07
CA LYS A 20 -18.48 -11.87 14.39
C LYS A 20 -17.72 -12.48 15.60
N THR A 21 -16.51 -13.02 15.51
CA THR A 21 -15.81 -13.51 16.74
C THR A 21 -14.30 -13.33 16.67
N LEU A 22 -13.87 -12.27 17.35
CA LEU A 22 -12.50 -12.07 17.80
C LEU A 22 -12.10 -13.17 18.78
N PHE A 23 -10.79 -13.38 18.91
CA PHE A 23 -10.14 -14.33 19.81
C PHE A 23 -10.85 -14.47 21.16
N THR A 24 -10.84 -15.68 21.72
CA THR A 24 -11.63 -16.07 22.89
C THR A 24 -11.55 -15.04 24.02
N ARG A 25 -12.71 -14.48 24.39
CA ARG A 25 -12.87 -13.58 25.54
C ARG A 25 -13.09 -14.45 26.78
N ASP A 26 -12.26 -14.31 27.79
CA ASP A 26 -12.50 -14.89 29.11
C ASP A 26 -13.35 -13.93 29.97
N GLY A 27 -14.29 -14.46 30.77
CA GLY A 27 -15.06 -13.71 31.77
C GLY A 27 -16.46 -13.21 31.38
N ASP A 28 -17.01 -12.30 32.20
CA ASP A 28 -18.35 -11.67 32.14
C ASP A 28 -18.58 -10.75 30.92
N GLY A 29 -17.58 -10.63 30.04
CA GLY A 29 -17.61 -9.80 28.83
C GLY A 29 -17.22 -8.35 29.05
N THR A 30 -16.77 -7.96 30.25
CA THR A 30 -16.34 -6.59 30.58
C THR A 30 -14.86 -6.32 30.28
N GLN A 31 -14.01 -7.35 30.38
CA GLN A 31 -12.58 -7.27 30.04
C GLN A 31 -12.21 -8.08 28.79
N ARG A 32 -11.16 -7.61 28.15
CA ARG A 32 -10.90 -7.72 26.71
C ARG A 32 -9.56 -8.48 26.56
N LEU A 33 -9.56 -9.79 26.85
CA LEU A 33 -8.37 -10.65 26.69
C LEU A 33 -8.48 -11.44 25.39
N VAL A 34 -7.41 -11.46 24.59
CA VAL A 34 -7.29 -12.24 23.35
C VAL A 34 -6.43 -13.47 23.66
N SER A 35 -7.02 -14.66 23.61
CA SER A 35 -6.27 -15.93 23.74
C SER A 35 -6.39 -16.79 22.49
N LEU A 36 -5.34 -17.57 22.22
CA LEU A 36 -5.41 -18.68 21.27
C LEU A 36 -5.96 -19.90 22.00
N ALA A 37 -6.81 -20.69 21.33
CA ALA A 37 -7.48 -21.81 21.96
C ALA A 37 -6.47 -22.90 22.37
N GLY A 38 -6.39 -23.20 23.66
CA GLY A 38 -5.54 -24.26 24.20
C GLY A 38 -6.02 -25.66 23.81
N GLU A 39 -7.31 -25.91 23.98
CA GLU A 39 -7.93 -27.24 23.85
C GLU A 39 -9.21 -27.20 23.01
N ILE A 40 -9.56 -28.33 22.40
CA ILE A 40 -10.84 -28.53 21.68
C ILE A 40 -11.99 -28.74 22.69
N ALA A 41 -12.83 -27.72 22.91
CA ALA A 41 -14.00 -27.82 23.80
C ALA A 41 -15.23 -26.98 23.35
N GLY A 42 -16.44 -27.44 23.71
CA GLY A 42 -17.70 -26.67 23.59
C GLY A 42 -18.29 -26.53 22.17
N THR A 43 -19.18 -25.56 21.96
CA THR A 43 -19.77 -25.26 20.63
C THR A 43 -18.74 -24.79 19.58
N ALA A 44 -17.52 -24.50 20.03
CA ALA A 44 -16.34 -24.14 19.25
C ALA A 44 -15.65 -25.34 18.56
N GLU A 45 -15.98 -26.58 18.93
CA GLU A 45 -15.38 -27.82 18.41
C GLU A 45 -15.32 -27.88 16.87
N SER A 46 -16.26 -27.24 16.18
CA SER A 46 -16.41 -27.28 14.71
C SER A 46 -15.71 -26.13 13.97
N LEU A 47 -15.22 -25.10 14.67
CA LEU A 47 -14.84 -23.81 14.06
C LEU A 47 -13.39 -23.36 14.34
N MET A 48 -12.60 -24.11 15.12
CA MET A 48 -11.32 -23.59 15.66
C MET A 48 -10.14 -24.56 15.50
N ASP A 49 -8.95 -23.98 15.31
CA ASP A 49 -7.67 -24.63 15.58
C ASP A 49 -7.34 -24.46 17.07
N ALA A 50 -7.26 -25.56 17.82
CA ALA A 50 -6.69 -25.58 19.18
C ALA A 50 -5.27 -26.14 19.15
N PHE A 51 -4.48 -25.91 20.19
CA PHE A 51 -3.15 -26.53 20.30
C PHE A 51 -3.26 -28.04 20.50
N ILE A 52 -4.10 -28.48 21.45
CA ILE A 52 -4.24 -29.89 21.81
C ILE A 52 -5.67 -30.41 21.73
N GLY A 53 -5.82 -31.74 21.71
CA GLY A 53 -7.09 -32.44 21.91
C GLY A 53 -7.77 -32.90 20.62
N ARG A 54 -8.95 -33.52 20.76
CA ARG A 54 -9.72 -34.10 19.66
C ARG A 54 -11.22 -33.87 19.84
N SER A 55 -11.93 -33.51 18.77
CA SER A 55 -13.39 -33.36 18.82
C SER A 55 -14.08 -34.71 19.04
N ARG A 56 -15.31 -34.71 19.57
CA ARG A 56 -16.06 -35.94 19.88
C ARG A 56 -16.30 -36.85 18.67
N ASN A 57 -16.49 -36.25 17.49
CA ASN A 57 -16.66 -36.97 16.23
C ASN A 57 -15.33 -37.36 15.55
N GLY A 58 -14.20 -37.05 16.19
CA GLY A 58 -12.85 -37.34 15.71
C GLY A 58 -12.42 -36.55 14.47
N LYS A 59 -13.24 -35.61 13.97
CA LYS A 59 -12.99 -34.87 12.72
C LYS A 59 -11.95 -33.74 12.89
N ASN A 60 -11.82 -33.18 14.08
CA ASN A 60 -10.87 -32.11 14.38
C ASN A 60 -9.84 -32.58 15.41
N LEU A 61 -8.57 -32.28 15.12
CA LEU A 61 -7.40 -32.59 15.94
C LEU A 61 -6.64 -31.30 16.26
N GLY A 62 -6.09 -31.21 17.48
CA GLY A 62 -5.18 -30.15 17.89
C GLY A 62 -4.02 -29.98 16.93
N LEU A 63 -3.44 -28.78 16.86
CA LEU A 63 -2.32 -28.49 15.97
C LEU A 63 -1.04 -29.24 16.38
N ILE A 64 -0.81 -29.38 17.69
CA ILE A 64 0.30 -30.18 18.24
C ILE A 64 0.04 -31.66 17.97
N ASP A 65 -1.18 -32.16 18.16
CA ASP A 65 -1.58 -33.53 17.81
C ASP A 65 -1.36 -33.81 16.33
N ARG A 66 -1.74 -32.86 15.45
CA ARG A 66 -1.53 -32.96 14.00
C ARG A 66 -0.05 -32.98 13.64
N LEU A 67 0.76 -32.14 14.28
CA LEU A 67 2.20 -32.11 14.04
C LEU A 67 2.90 -33.38 14.55
N TRP A 68 2.48 -33.88 15.71
CA TRP A 68 2.94 -35.16 16.25
C TRP A 68 2.58 -36.31 15.29
N LEU A 69 1.32 -36.39 14.85
CA LEU A 69 0.86 -37.37 13.88
C LEU A 69 1.63 -37.26 12.56
N ARG A 70 1.89 -36.04 12.09
CA ARG A 70 2.70 -35.80 10.88
C ARG A 70 4.09 -36.40 11.00
N LEU A 71 4.80 -36.17 12.11
CA LEU A 71 6.19 -36.60 12.27
C LEU A 71 6.33 -38.10 12.59
N TYR A 72 5.37 -38.71 13.28
CA TYR A 72 5.53 -40.06 13.83
C TYR A 72 4.52 -41.10 13.33
N ASP A 73 3.51 -40.70 12.54
CA ASP A 73 2.40 -41.56 12.09
C ASP A 73 1.69 -42.30 13.25
N ALA A 74 1.66 -41.65 14.42
CA ALA A 74 1.05 -42.14 15.65
C ALA A 74 0.32 -40.99 16.35
N PRO A 75 -0.77 -41.25 17.11
CA PRO A 75 -1.44 -40.21 17.87
C PRO A 75 -0.55 -39.69 19.02
N LEU A 76 -0.79 -38.45 19.44
CA LEU A 76 -0.22 -37.89 20.67
C LEU A 76 -0.72 -38.75 21.86
N PRO A 77 0.16 -39.24 22.75
CA PRO A 77 -0.26 -40.02 23.90
C PRO A 77 -1.24 -39.23 24.80
N GLU A 78 -2.31 -39.89 25.21
CA GLU A 78 -3.33 -39.28 26.06
C GLU A 78 -2.73 -38.82 27.39
N GLY A 79 -3.02 -37.58 27.79
CA GLY A 79 -2.49 -36.98 29.01
C GLY A 79 -1.02 -36.55 28.95
N LEU A 80 -0.29 -36.75 27.84
CA LEU A 80 1.10 -36.26 27.72
C LEU A 80 1.18 -34.73 27.84
N VAL A 81 0.33 -34.04 27.07
CA VAL A 81 0.12 -32.59 27.19
C VAL A 81 -1.25 -32.37 27.79
N GLU A 82 -1.28 -31.97 29.06
CA GLU A 82 -2.51 -31.82 29.84
C GLU A 82 -3.26 -30.54 29.48
N ARG A 83 -2.51 -29.46 29.23
CA ARG A 83 -3.06 -28.14 28.94
C ARG A 83 -2.07 -27.27 28.19
N VAL A 84 -2.58 -26.43 27.30
CA VAL A 84 -1.82 -25.32 26.69
C VAL A 84 -2.55 -24.03 26.97
N GLU A 85 -1.85 -23.03 27.48
CA GLU A 85 -2.32 -21.66 27.61
C GLU A 85 -1.52 -20.75 26.68
N CYS A 86 -2.20 -19.88 25.94
CA CYS A 86 -1.56 -18.99 24.98
C CYS A 86 -2.30 -17.65 24.97
N ARG A 87 -1.81 -16.69 25.75
CA ARG A 87 -2.49 -15.40 26.00
C ARG A 87 -1.75 -14.26 25.33
N LEU A 88 -2.45 -13.38 24.62
CA LEU A 88 -1.84 -12.22 23.98
C LEU A 88 -1.36 -11.25 25.05
N ARG A 89 -0.12 -10.75 24.90
CA ARG A 89 0.41 -9.71 25.80
C ARG A 89 -0.38 -8.41 25.66
N GLU A 90 -0.56 -7.71 26.78
CA GLU A 90 -1.31 -6.45 26.83
C GLU A 90 -0.73 -5.37 25.90
N GLU A 91 0.60 -5.36 25.73
CA GLU A 91 1.29 -4.47 24.79
C GLU A 91 0.79 -4.64 23.36
N CYS A 92 0.45 -5.88 22.97
CA CYS A 92 -0.10 -6.22 21.64
C CYS A 92 -1.62 -5.97 21.56
N TYR A 93 -2.21 -5.33 22.58
CA TYR A 93 -3.64 -5.09 22.74
C TYR A 93 -4.03 -3.61 23.01
N PRO A 94 -3.64 -2.61 22.20
CA PRO A 94 -4.15 -1.25 22.40
C PRO A 94 -5.65 -1.17 22.06
N ARG A 95 -6.45 -0.43 22.85
CA ARG A 95 -7.93 -0.38 22.69
C ARG A 95 -8.41 0.01 21.28
N ASP A 96 -7.56 0.70 20.51
CA ASP A 96 -7.72 1.24 19.16
C ASP A 96 -6.86 0.49 18.09
N ARG A 97 -6.19 -0.62 18.45
CA ARG A 97 -5.19 -1.31 17.59
C ARG A 97 -5.20 -2.83 17.75
N LEU A 98 -6.37 -3.48 17.83
CA LEU A 98 -6.40 -4.94 17.93
C LEU A 98 -6.11 -5.65 16.60
N PHE A 99 -6.52 -5.08 15.46
CA PHE A 99 -6.55 -5.80 14.19
C PHE A 99 -5.98 -4.99 13.03
N ASP A 100 -5.45 -5.70 12.05
CA ASP A 100 -5.21 -5.28 10.67
C ASP A 100 -6.40 -5.70 9.79
N LEU A 101 -6.69 -4.93 8.74
CA LEU A 101 -7.75 -5.22 7.78
C LEU A 101 -7.14 -5.66 6.45
N ARG A 102 -7.17 -6.95 6.19
CA ARG A 102 -6.75 -7.49 4.89
C ARG A 102 -7.90 -7.53 3.91
N MET A 103 -7.76 -6.72 2.88
CA MET A 103 -8.71 -6.63 1.78
C MET A 103 -8.22 -7.43 0.57
N GLY A 104 -9.15 -7.99 -0.18
CA GLY A 104 -8.86 -8.51 -1.51
C GLY A 104 -10.06 -8.50 -2.42
N VAL A 105 -9.77 -8.52 -3.71
CA VAL A 105 -10.77 -8.50 -4.79
C VAL A 105 -10.75 -9.84 -5.48
N LYS A 106 -11.93 -10.41 -5.70
CA LYS A 106 -12.08 -11.54 -6.60
C LYS A 106 -12.06 -11.04 -8.05
N LEU A 107 -11.22 -11.65 -8.86
CA LEU A 107 -11.17 -11.40 -10.30
C LEU A 107 -11.93 -12.49 -11.04
N ASP A 108 -12.70 -12.06 -12.01
CA ASP A 108 -13.34 -12.92 -12.99
C ASP A 108 -12.28 -13.51 -13.92
N GLU A 109 -12.36 -14.82 -14.18
CA GLU A 109 -11.36 -15.51 -14.98
C GLU A 109 -11.45 -15.19 -16.47
N ASP A 110 -12.65 -14.92 -17.00
CA ASP A 110 -12.85 -14.56 -18.41
C ASP A 110 -12.48 -13.11 -18.66
N ARG A 111 -12.96 -12.20 -17.82
CA ARG A 111 -12.77 -10.75 -18.01
C ARG A 111 -11.41 -10.25 -17.55
N TRP A 112 -10.75 -10.99 -16.65
CA TRP A 112 -9.59 -10.52 -15.89
C TRP A 112 -9.85 -9.16 -15.21
N ALA A 113 -11.08 -8.95 -14.77
CA ALA A 113 -11.52 -7.72 -14.11
C ALA A 113 -12.14 -8.05 -12.75
N ALA A 114 -12.31 -7.03 -11.91
CA ALA A 114 -12.98 -7.19 -10.62
C ALA A 114 -14.41 -7.72 -10.81
N GLU A 115 -14.78 -8.71 -10.00
CA GLU A 115 -16.17 -9.12 -9.83
C GLU A 115 -16.87 -8.11 -8.91
N ALA A 116 -18.02 -7.59 -9.37
CA ALA A 116 -18.82 -6.66 -8.58
C ALA A 116 -19.27 -7.31 -7.27
N ASN A 117 -19.19 -6.57 -6.17
CA ASN A 117 -19.56 -7.00 -4.81
C ASN A 117 -18.80 -8.25 -4.28
N ALA A 118 -17.70 -8.66 -4.94
CA ALA A 118 -16.92 -9.84 -4.56
C ALA A 118 -15.59 -9.48 -3.87
N ASN A 119 -15.67 -8.54 -2.93
CA ASN A 119 -14.54 -8.16 -2.08
C ASN A 119 -14.56 -9.00 -0.80
N TYR A 120 -13.40 -9.47 -0.35
CA TYR A 120 -13.26 -10.14 0.93
C TYR A 120 -12.45 -9.30 1.90
N LYS A 121 -12.88 -9.32 3.17
CA LYS A 121 -12.30 -8.58 4.28
C LYS A 121 -11.90 -9.58 5.35
N MET A 122 -10.64 -9.58 5.77
CA MET A 122 -10.14 -10.43 6.85
C MET A 122 -9.59 -9.55 7.96
N GLU A 123 -10.22 -9.61 9.12
CA GLU A 123 -9.71 -8.99 10.35
C GLU A 123 -8.63 -9.88 10.95
N THR A 124 -7.39 -9.41 11.01
CA THR A 124 -6.25 -10.21 11.44
C THR A 124 -5.55 -9.59 12.63
N LEU A 125 -5.07 -10.39 13.57
CA LEU A 125 -4.08 -9.94 14.55
C LEU A 125 -2.79 -9.56 13.82
N TYR A 126 -2.10 -8.50 14.25
CA TYR A 126 -0.87 -8.03 13.63
C TYR A 126 0.25 -9.08 13.62
N ARG A 127 1.11 -8.99 12.61
CA ARG A 127 2.43 -9.64 12.63
C ARG A 127 3.24 -9.10 13.81
N ASN A 128 4.17 -9.90 14.32
CA ASN A 128 5.01 -9.63 15.49
C ASN A 128 4.24 -9.52 16.81
N SER A 129 2.93 -9.78 16.82
CA SER A 129 2.19 -9.95 18.07
C SER A 129 2.74 -11.13 18.86
N VAL A 130 2.85 -10.96 20.17
CA VAL A 130 3.48 -11.92 21.08
C VAL A 130 2.46 -12.48 22.05
N PHE A 131 2.44 -13.81 22.17
CA PHE A 131 1.63 -14.51 23.15
C PHE A 131 2.52 -15.14 24.21
N ASP A 132 2.12 -15.01 25.48
CA ASP A 132 2.68 -15.82 26.56
C ASP A 132 2.17 -17.24 26.40
N PHE A 133 3.11 -18.16 26.21
CA PHE A 133 2.86 -19.56 25.93
C PHE A 133 3.26 -20.42 27.12
N THR A 134 2.33 -21.22 27.63
CA THR A 134 2.58 -22.17 28.71
C THR A 134 2.03 -23.53 28.31
N MET A 135 2.86 -24.58 28.39
CA MET A 135 2.47 -25.96 28.15
C MET A 135 2.66 -26.77 29.43
N TYR A 136 1.59 -27.44 29.87
CA TYR A 136 1.59 -28.36 31.00
C TYR A 136 1.79 -29.78 30.49
N VAL A 137 2.90 -30.40 30.88
CA VAL A 137 3.34 -31.72 30.42
C VAL A 137 3.37 -32.68 31.60
N ASN A 138 2.77 -33.86 31.43
CA ASN A 138 2.78 -34.89 32.47
C ASN A 138 4.14 -35.59 32.53
N ASP A 139 4.84 -35.51 33.66
CA ASP A 139 6.21 -36.03 33.79
C ASP A 139 6.28 -37.54 33.63
N ARG A 140 5.27 -38.26 34.14
CA ARG A 140 5.21 -39.72 34.05
C ARG A 140 4.98 -40.16 32.61
N ALA A 141 4.07 -39.51 31.89
CA ALA A 141 3.84 -39.80 30.47
C ALA A 141 5.02 -39.39 29.59
N LEU A 142 5.76 -38.34 29.96
CA LEU A 142 6.93 -37.87 29.23
C LEU A 142 8.11 -38.86 29.30
N GLN A 143 8.29 -39.49 30.46
CA GLN A 143 9.33 -40.51 30.68
C GLN A 143 9.00 -41.87 30.03
N ASP A 144 7.78 -42.06 29.54
CA ASP A 144 7.39 -43.30 28.87
C ASP A 144 7.95 -43.36 27.43
N ARG A 145 8.55 -44.50 27.08
CA ARG A 145 9.09 -44.82 25.75
C ARG A 145 9.99 -43.70 25.19
N GLU A 146 9.62 -43.16 24.03
CA GLU A 146 10.34 -42.12 23.29
C GLU A 146 9.64 -40.75 23.42
N ASN A 147 8.71 -40.55 24.35
CA ASN A 147 7.85 -39.36 24.38
C ASN A 147 8.63 -38.06 24.57
N ALA A 148 9.65 -38.06 25.44
CA ALA A 148 10.56 -36.91 25.60
C ALA A 148 11.28 -36.54 24.29
N ALA A 149 11.84 -37.53 23.60
CA ALA A 149 12.50 -37.36 22.30
C ALA A 149 11.53 -36.81 21.24
N ARG A 150 10.31 -37.36 21.20
CA ARG A 150 9.30 -36.97 20.23
C ARG A 150 8.77 -35.55 20.47
N LEU A 151 8.50 -35.21 21.73
CA LEU A 151 8.07 -33.87 22.12
C LEU A 151 9.15 -32.83 21.84
N TYR A 152 10.44 -33.18 22.06
CA TYR A 152 11.56 -32.31 21.77
C TYR A 152 11.52 -31.84 20.31
N HIS A 153 11.40 -32.76 19.35
CA HIS A 153 11.38 -32.40 17.93
C HIS A 153 10.08 -31.69 17.50
N VAL A 154 8.94 -32.00 18.13
CA VAL A 154 7.71 -31.22 17.90
C VAL A 154 7.92 -29.77 18.33
N LEU A 155 8.51 -29.53 19.50
CA LEU A 155 8.85 -28.19 19.96
C LEU A 155 9.89 -27.52 19.06
N GLN A 156 10.85 -28.27 18.51
CA GLN A 156 11.81 -27.72 17.53
C GLN A 156 11.13 -27.27 16.23
N GLU A 157 10.16 -28.01 15.69
CA GLU A 157 9.38 -27.55 14.52
C GLU A 157 8.65 -26.23 14.82
N LEU A 158 8.12 -26.05 16.04
CA LEU A 158 7.53 -24.79 16.49
C LEU A 158 8.59 -23.68 16.61
N LYS A 159 9.78 -23.97 17.13
CA LYS A 159 10.91 -23.02 17.23
C LYS A 159 11.44 -22.56 15.87
N GLU A 160 11.34 -23.42 14.86
CA GLU A 160 11.72 -23.14 13.48
C GLU A 160 10.62 -22.46 12.64
N GLY A 161 9.50 -22.11 13.27
CA GLY A 161 8.39 -21.43 12.61
C GLY A 161 7.62 -22.31 11.61
N ARG A 162 7.74 -23.64 11.69
CA ARG A 162 6.98 -24.61 10.89
C ARG A 162 5.64 -24.96 11.53
N PHE A 163 4.97 -23.95 12.09
CA PHE A 163 3.70 -24.06 12.78
C PHE A 163 2.75 -22.95 12.32
N TRP A 164 1.50 -23.31 11.96
CA TRP A 164 0.51 -22.35 11.47
C TRP A 164 -0.80 -22.46 12.25
N PHE A 165 -1.27 -21.34 12.77
CA PHE A 165 -2.49 -21.18 13.55
C PHE A 165 -3.55 -20.37 12.78
N GLY A 166 -4.81 -20.80 12.79
CA GLY A 166 -5.94 -20.04 12.25
C GLY A 166 -6.32 -20.38 10.80
N ALA A 167 -7.09 -19.53 10.15
CA ALA A 167 -7.59 -19.73 8.79
C ALA A 167 -6.67 -19.09 7.75
N ALA A 168 -6.93 -19.42 6.47
CA ALA A 168 -6.22 -18.85 5.33
C ALA A 168 -4.67 -19.01 5.38
N LYS A 169 -4.18 -20.07 6.05
CA LYS A 169 -2.75 -20.37 6.27
C LYS A 169 -1.90 -20.31 5.00
N SER A 170 -2.46 -20.78 3.89
CA SER A 170 -1.78 -20.81 2.60
C SER A 170 -1.82 -19.48 1.82
N LYS A 171 -2.39 -18.43 2.41
CA LYS A 171 -2.54 -17.08 1.84
C LYS A 171 -1.73 -16.02 2.62
N GLY A 172 -0.64 -16.43 3.26
CA GLY A 172 0.28 -15.53 3.97
C GLY A 172 -0.07 -15.27 5.43
N LEU A 173 -0.85 -16.16 6.06
CA LEU A 173 -1.42 -15.93 7.39
C LEU A 173 -1.08 -17.06 8.36
N GLY A 174 -1.05 -16.75 9.65
CA GLY A 174 -1.09 -17.73 10.73
C GLY A 174 0.24 -18.39 11.07
N ARG A 175 1.35 -18.12 10.38
CA ARG A 175 2.68 -18.65 10.74
C ARG A 175 3.10 -18.13 12.12
N CYS A 176 3.50 -19.04 13.00
CA CYS A 176 3.99 -18.71 14.33
C CYS A 176 5.34 -19.38 14.62
N ARG A 177 6.17 -18.71 15.42
CA ARG A 177 7.46 -19.20 15.91
C ARG A 177 7.49 -19.21 17.44
N LEU A 178 7.94 -20.32 18.02
CA LEU A 178 8.11 -20.46 19.46
C LEU A 178 9.51 -20.02 19.89
N GLU A 179 9.59 -19.25 20.97
CA GLU A 179 10.82 -18.95 21.70
C GLU A 179 10.67 -19.53 23.10
N MET A 180 11.44 -20.57 23.40
CA MET A 180 11.32 -21.31 24.65
C MET A 180 12.60 -22.12 24.90
N ASP A 181 12.96 -22.22 26.18
CA ASP A 181 13.97 -23.14 26.66
C ASP A 181 13.35 -24.52 26.86
N ILE A 182 13.98 -25.55 26.30
CA ILE A 182 13.51 -26.94 26.40
C ILE A 182 14.37 -27.62 27.47
N PRO A 183 13.83 -27.94 28.65
CA PRO A 183 14.62 -28.40 29.81
C PRO A 183 15.00 -29.89 29.74
N PHE A 184 14.81 -30.54 28.59
CA PHE A 184 15.18 -31.92 28.34
C PHE A 184 16.01 -32.04 27.06
N ALA A 185 16.94 -32.99 27.05
CA ALA A 185 18.02 -33.07 26.07
C ALA A 185 17.53 -33.50 24.66
N PRO A 186 18.25 -33.09 23.59
CA PRO A 186 18.07 -33.69 22.27
C PRO A 186 18.34 -35.20 22.37
N PRO A 187 17.50 -36.05 21.75
CA PRO A 187 17.67 -37.48 21.84
C PRO A 187 18.93 -37.95 21.11
N GLN A 188 19.62 -38.95 21.68
CA GLN A 188 20.82 -39.54 21.07
C GLN A 188 20.48 -40.42 19.84
N THR A 189 19.30 -41.05 19.83
CA THR A 189 18.79 -41.84 18.70
C THR A 189 17.45 -41.26 18.25
N PRO A 190 17.24 -40.98 16.95
CA PRO A 190 15.96 -40.49 16.45
C PRO A 190 14.85 -41.52 16.68
N ALA A 191 13.70 -41.06 17.20
CA ALA A 191 12.47 -41.86 17.29
C ALA A 191 12.04 -42.39 15.92
N HIS A 192 11.18 -43.41 15.86
CA HIS A 192 10.61 -43.88 14.59
C HIS A 192 9.85 -42.75 13.87
N LEU A 193 10.36 -42.31 12.71
CA LEU A 193 9.82 -41.20 11.92
C LEU A 193 8.87 -41.69 10.82
N ASN A 194 7.84 -40.89 10.55
CA ASN A 194 7.01 -41.03 9.36
C ASN A 194 7.84 -40.70 8.13
N ARG A 195 8.07 -41.70 7.26
CA ARG A 195 8.85 -41.56 6.02
C ARG A 195 8.24 -40.59 5.00
N ARG A 196 6.96 -40.24 5.14
CA ARG A 196 6.27 -39.27 4.27
C ARG A 196 6.48 -37.82 4.69
N ALA A 197 7.00 -37.58 5.90
CA ALA A 197 7.21 -36.22 6.38
C ALA A 197 8.34 -35.56 5.57
N ASN A 198 8.02 -34.43 4.95
CA ASN A 198 9.00 -33.61 4.23
C ASN A 198 8.54 -32.15 4.14
N HIS A 199 9.48 -31.26 3.83
CA HIS A 199 9.23 -29.83 3.74
C HIS A 199 10.18 -29.20 2.72
N LEU A 200 9.60 -28.51 1.73
CA LEU A 200 10.32 -27.65 0.80
C LEU A 200 10.06 -26.19 1.17
N THR A 201 11.13 -25.42 1.33
CA THR A 201 11.09 -23.96 1.43
C THR A 201 11.80 -23.36 0.23
N LEU A 202 11.14 -22.41 -0.42
CA LEU A 202 11.72 -21.57 -1.46
C LEU A 202 11.72 -20.12 -0.98
N SER A 203 12.88 -19.48 -0.99
CA SER A 203 13.02 -18.05 -0.76
C SER A 203 13.24 -17.36 -2.10
N LEU A 204 12.37 -16.41 -2.44
CA LEU A 204 12.44 -15.65 -3.68
C LEU A 204 12.50 -14.16 -3.38
N ARG A 205 13.14 -13.42 -4.29
CA ARG A 205 13.09 -11.96 -4.32
C ARG A 205 12.68 -11.45 -5.69
N PHE A 206 12.07 -10.28 -5.73
CA PHE A 206 11.92 -9.47 -6.94
C PHE A 206 12.06 -8.00 -6.58
N ASN A 207 12.33 -7.14 -7.56
CA ASN A 207 12.41 -5.70 -7.34
C ASN A 207 11.33 -4.93 -8.13
N ALA A 208 11.25 -3.63 -7.91
CA ALA A 208 10.34 -2.73 -8.62
C ALA A 208 10.99 -2.06 -9.86
N ALA A 209 11.98 -2.70 -10.50
CA ALA A 209 12.55 -2.19 -11.75
C ALA A 209 11.52 -2.13 -12.89
N ASN A 210 10.46 -2.95 -12.82
CA ASN A 210 9.18 -2.66 -13.47
C ASN A 210 8.23 -2.13 -12.39
N PRO A 211 7.55 -0.98 -12.61
CA PRO A 211 6.67 -0.39 -11.62
C PRO A 211 5.67 -1.36 -11.04
N VAL A 212 5.56 -1.40 -9.72
CA VAL A 212 4.59 -2.25 -9.04
C VAL A 212 3.54 -1.36 -8.39
N LEU A 213 2.28 -1.69 -8.63
CA LEU A 213 1.15 -1.06 -7.97
C LEU A 213 0.33 -2.13 -7.25
N VAL A 214 0.62 -2.30 -5.96
CA VAL A 214 -0.20 -3.06 -5.03
C VAL A 214 -0.70 -2.08 -3.97
N GLY A 215 -2.01 -1.96 -3.87
CA GLY A 215 -2.65 -1.03 -2.97
C GLY A 215 -4.14 -0.99 -3.29
N TRP A 216 -4.96 -0.73 -2.27
CA TRP A 216 -6.35 -0.36 -2.50
C TRP A 216 -6.40 1.12 -2.84
N ASN A 217 -7.38 1.55 -3.65
CA ASN A 217 -7.56 2.96 -3.95
C ASN A 217 -8.29 3.65 -2.78
N TRP A 218 -7.64 3.76 -1.62
CA TRP A 218 -8.07 4.78 -0.65
C TRP A 218 -7.78 6.16 -1.24
N GLY A 219 -8.60 7.16 -0.95
CA GLY A 219 -8.41 8.49 -1.49
C GLY A 219 -9.00 8.72 -2.88
N LYS A 220 -9.60 7.71 -3.54
CA LYS A 220 -10.21 7.92 -4.85
C LYS A 220 -11.51 8.72 -4.69
N VAL A 221 -11.47 9.98 -5.12
CA VAL A 221 -12.64 10.82 -5.26
C VAL A 221 -13.49 10.23 -6.37
N ASP A 222 -14.73 9.86 -6.05
CA ASP A 222 -15.72 9.55 -7.06
C ASP A 222 -16.27 10.89 -7.59
N PRO A 223 -16.00 11.26 -8.85
CA PRO A 223 -16.44 12.55 -9.40
C PRO A 223 -17.97 12.68 -9.43
N ASP A 224 -18.71 11.57 -9.32
CA ASP A 224 -20.17 11.55 -9.34
C ASP A 224 -20.80 11.72 -7.94
N VAL A 225 -20.00 11.78 -6.85
CA VAL A 225 -20.50 11.95 -5.47
C VAL A 225 -20.47 13.44 -5.08
N PRO A 226 -21.62 14.06 -4.74
CA PRO A 226 -21.66 15.48 -4.41
C PRO A 226 -20.87 15.81 -3.14
N ALA A 227 -20.11 16.91 -3.23
CA ALA A 227 -19.22 17.39 -2.18
C ALA A 227 -19.99 18.11 -1.05
N PHE A 228 -20.49 17.37 -0.04
CA PHE A 228 -20.49 17.76 1.38
C PHE A 228 -21.21 16.72 2.25
N ALA A 229 -20.48 16.05 3.15
CA ALA A 229 -21.03 15.45 4.36
C ALA A 229 -20.44 16.20 5.56
N ALA A 230 -21.21 16.41 6.63
CA ALA A 230 -20.80 17.20 7.79
C ALA A 230 -19.47 16.69 8.38
N VAL A 231 -18.41 17.50 8.26
CA VAL A 231 -17.07 17.18 8.78
C VAL A 231 -16.98 17.62 10.24
N GLU A 232 -16.46 16.79 11.14
CA GLU A 232 -16.16 17.19 12.52
C GLU A 232 -14.82 17.93 12.61
N GLY A 233 -14.80 19.11 13.26
CA GLY A 233 -13.59 19.92 13.44
C GLY A 233 -12.48 19.21 14.23
N ARG A 234 -12.84 18.26 15.08
CA ARG A 234 -11.88 17.41 15.80
C ARG A 234 -10.97 16.63 14.84
N LEU A 235 -11.54 16.05 13.78
CA LEU A 235 -10.80 15.24 12.82
C LEU A 235 -9.79 16.06 12.02
N LEU A 236 -10.08 17.34 11.76
CA LEU A 236 -9.15 18.25 11.11
C LEU A 236 -7.96 18.59 12.00
N ILE A 237 -8.20 18.81 13.29
CA ILE A 237 -7.15 19.19 14.25
C ILE A 237 -6.24 18.00 14.55
N GLU A 238 -6.80 16.80 14.71
CA GLU A 238 -6.04 15.58 14.95
C GLU A 238 -5.01 15.31 13.82
N ALA A 239 -5.36 15.67 12.58
CA ALA A 239 -4.49 15.50 11.41
C ALA A 239 -3.29 16.47 11.40
N MET A 240 -3.31 17.57 12.17
CA MET A 240 -2.25 18.59 12.20
C MET A 240 -1.10 18.16 13.12
N ARG A 241 -0.18 17.32 12.61
CA ARG A 241 0.99 16.85 13.37
C ARG A 241 2.05 17.92 13.65
N ASP A 242 1.97 19.05 12.95
CA ASP A 242 2.86 20.20 13.10
C ASP A 242 2.55 21.05 14.35
N ILE A 243 1.46 20.73 15.07
CA ILE A 243 1.09 21.38 16.33
C ILE A 243 1.51 20.47 17.49
N PRO A 244 2.24 20.99 18.51
CA PRO A 244 2.60 20.21 19.70
C PRO A 244 1.37 19.54 20.33
N GLU A 245 1.50 18.27 20.73
CA GLU A 245 0.37 17.45 21.19
C GLU A 245 -0.48 18.13 22.31
N PRO A 246 0.11 18.77 23.34
CA PRO A 246 -0.67 19.44 24.38
C PRO A 246 -1.53 20.61 23.85
N VAL A 247 -1.00 21.36 22.88
CA VAL A 247 -1.68 22.48 22.21
C VAL A 247 -2.79 21.94 21.32
N ARG A 248 -2.50 20.88 20.56
CA ARG A 248 -3.47 20.21 19.68
C ARG A 248 -4.68 19.69 20.46
N ARG A 249 -4.47 18.99 21.59
CA ARG A 249 -5.56 18.49 22.45
C ARG A 249 -6.47 19.60 22.98
N ARG A 250 -5.91 20.78 23.28
CA ARG A 250 -6.68 21.95 23.69
C ARG A 250 -7.52 22.54 22.56
N LEU A 251 -6.96 22.61 21.36
CA LEU A 251 -7.69 23.01 20.16
C LEU A 251 -8.84 22.03 19.87
N GLU A 252 -8.61 20.72 20.00
CA GLU A 252 -9.66 19.70 19.84
C GLU A 252 -10.85 19.99 20.76
N MET A 253 -10.61 20.30 22.04
CA MET A 253 -11.70 20.63 22.98
C MET A 253 -12.46 21.91 22.59
N GLY A 254 -11.77 22.92 22.06
CA GLY A 254 -12.39 24.20 21.68
C GLY A 254 -13.07 24.21 20.30
N MET A 255 -12.73 23.26 19.42
CA MET A 255 -13.10 23.27 18.00
C MET A 255 -13.62 21.91 17.50
N ALA A 256 -14.07 21.01 18.38
CA ALA A 256 -14.55 19.66 18.02
C ALA A 256 -15.84 19.60 17.18
N GLY A 257 -16.64 20.67 17.16
CA GLY A 257 -17.99 20.66 16.57
C GLY A 257 -18.05 20.46 15.04
N PRO A 258 -19.25 20.24 14.50
CA PRO A 258 -19.45 20.10 13.05
C PRO A 258 -19.08 21.38 12.30
N ILE A 259 -18.44 21.21 11.15
CA ILE A 259 -18.02 22.28 10.26
C ILE A 259 -19.11 22.52 9.23
N LEU A 260 -19.66 23.74 9.28
CA LEU A 260 -20.64 24.21 8.30
C LEU A 260 -19.96 24.89 7.10
N SER A 261 -18.74 25.41 7.28
CA SER A 261 -17.94 26.04 6.23
C SER A 261 -16.44 25.88 6.51
N PRO A 262 -15.63 25.48 5.51
CA PRO A 262 -14.16 25.42 5.65
C PRO A 262 -13.54 26.75 6.06
N GLU A 263 -14.05 27.86 5.52
CA GLU A 263 -13.55 29.20 5.82
C GLU A 263 -13.85 29.64 7.26
N ASP A 264 -15.00 29.23 7.79
CA ASP A 264 -15.35 29.49 9.20
C ASP A 264 -14.40 28.76 10.15
N PHE A 265 -14.08 27.50 9.84
CA PHE A 265 -13.12 26.71 10.61
C PHE A 265 -11.71 27.31 10.55
N LYS A 266 -11.23 27.70 9.36
CA LYS A 266 -9.91 28.35 9.17
C LYS A 266 -9.80 29.65 9.96
N ARG A 267 -10.86 30.46 9.99
CA ARG A 267 -10.92 31.69 10.78
C ARG A 267 -10.81 31.39 12.28
N ARG A 268 -11.60 30.43 12.78
CA ARG A 268 -11.50 29.99 14.18
C ARG A 268 -10.11 29.45 14.50
N LEU A 269 -9.51 28.64 13.64
CA LEU A 269 -8.14 28.13 13.88
C LEU A 269 -7.14 29.27 14.07
N ALA A 270 -7.22 30.31 13.23
CA ALA A 270 -6.37 31.49 13.32
C ALA A 270 -6.55 32.27 14.64
N GLU A 271 -7.76 32.27 15.21
CA GLU A 271 -8.07 32.93 16.48
C GLU A 271 -7.65 32.10 17.70
N TYR A 272 -7.86 30.78 17.68
CA TYR A 272 -7.67 29.91 18.84
C TYR A 272 -6.22 29.40 18.98
N LEU A 273 -5.48 29.23 17.89
CA LEU A 273 -4.10 28.70 17.94
C LEU A 273 -3.15 29.57 18.77
N PRO A 274 -3.05 30.91 18.55
CA PRO A 274 -2.14 31.75 19.34
C PRO A 274 -2.48 31.78 20.83
N ARG A 275 -3.78 31.81 21.16
CA ARG A 275 -4.29 31.77 22.54
C ARG A 275 -3.93 30.47 23.24
N THR A 276 -4.10 29.36 22.54
CA THR A 276 -3.81 28.03 23.09
C THR A 276 -2.31 27.82 23.32
N LEU A 277 -1.47 28.33 22.41
CA LEU A 277 -0.02 28.36 22.56
C LEU A 277 0.41 29.22 23.77
N ALA A 278 -0.18 30.41 23.93
CA ALA A 278 0.08 31.28 25.07
C ALA A 278 -0.22 30.56 26.40
N ALA A 279 -1.42 30.00 26.53
CA ALA A 279 -1.83 29.27 27.72
C ALA A 279 -0.92 28.07 28.04
N TRP A 280 -0.48 27.33 27.01
CA TRP A 280 0.45 26.21 27.20
C TRP A 280 1.85 26.65 27.65
N LEU A 281 2.39 27.72 27.05
CA LEU A 281 3.69 28.26 27.46
C LEU A 281 3.65 28.80 28.90
N MET A 282 2.57 29.49 29.29
CA MET A 282 2.39 29.99 30.65
C MET A 282 2.33 28.86 31.68
N GLU A 283 1.60 27.79 31.37
CA GLU A 283 1.49 26.60 32.23
C GLU A 283 2.86 25.93 32.41
N ARG A 284 3.58 25.67 31.31
CA ARG A 284 4.91 25.05 31.35
C ARG A 284 5.96 25.91 32.04
N SER A 285 5.80 27.23 31.93
CA SER A 285 6.67 28.21 32.57
C SER A 285 6.32 28.43 34.05
N SER A 286 5.23 27.87 34.56
CA SER A 286 4.81 27.99 35.96
C SER A 286 5.36 26.83 36.78
N ARG A 287 6.20 27.12 37.77
CA ARG A 287 6.69 26.13 38.76
C ARG A 287 6.34 26.58 40.17
N THR A 288 6.01 25.64 41.05
CA THR A 288 5.91 25.93 42.48
C THR A 288 7.32 25.95 43.07
N GLY A 289 7.82 27.12 43.44
CA GLY A 289 9.09 27.30 44.14
C GLY A 289 8.88 27.56 45.63
N GLU A 290 9.91 27.32 46.42
CA GLU A 290 9.94 27.66 47.84
C GLU A 290 10.84 28.88 48.03
N ALA A 291 10.30 29.93 48.64
CA ALA A 291 11.03 31.15 48.96
C ALA A 291 11.10 31.31 50.48
N TRP A 292 12.27 31.70 50.95
CA TRP A 292 12.55 31.97 52.36
C TRP A 292 12.43 33.47 52.61
N ILE A 293 11.68 33.88 53.63
CA ILE A 293 11.41 35.30 53.92
C ILE A 293 11.66 35.58 55.39
N LEU A 294 12.23 36.74 55.72
CA LEU A 294 12.29 37.27 57.08
C LEU A 294 11.07 38.16 57.33
N PRO A 295 10.03 37.69 58.04
CA PRO A 295 8.78 38.44 58.18
C PRO A 295 9.02 39.67 59.06
N SER A 296 8.70 40.85 58.55
CA SER A 296 8.91 42.12 59.26
C SER A 296 8.27 42.13 60.66
N GLY A 297 7.08 41.53 60.80
CA GLY A 297 6.36 41.41 62.07
C GLY A 297 7.05 40.51 63.11
N ALA A 298 7.72 39.44 62.68
CA ALA A 298 8.43 38.52 63.57
C ALA A 298 9.75 39.12 64.06
N VAL A 299 10.49 39.79 63.16
CA VAL A 299 11.76 40.45 63.49
C VAL A 299 11.54 41.68 64.37
N ALA A 300 10.46 42.45 64.16
CA ALA A 300 10.12 43.60 65.01
C ALA A 300 9.85 43.23 66.48
N ARG A 301 9.35 42.02 66.75
CA ARG A 301 9.13 41.52 68.13
C ARG A 301 10.45 41.26 68.87
N LEU A 302 11.51 40.86 68.14
CA LEU A 302 12.84 40.62 68.70
C LEU A 302 13.58 41.90 69.12
N GLY A 303 13.08 43.08 68.75
CA GLY A 303 13.58 44.39 69.18
C GLY A 303 13.12 44.81 70.58
N LYS A 304 12.14 44.13 71.20
CA LYS A 304 11.54 44.50 72.50
C LYS A 304 11.97 43.52 73.61
N GLY A 305 12.43 44.02 74.78
CA GLY A 305 12.75 43.22 75.97
C GLY A 305 14.18 43.39 76.54
N LYS A 306 14.48 42.76 77.69
CA LYS A 306 15.76 42.88 78.46
C LYS A 306 17.02 42.49 77.65
N TYR A 307 16.85 41.70 76.59
CA TYR A 307 17.91 41.33 75.65
C TYR A 307 17.51 41.64 74.19
N GLY A 308 16.77 42.73 73.92
CA GLY A 308 16.29 43.10 72.57
C GLY A 308 17.41 43.41 71.57
N VAL A 309 17.16 43.21 70.27
CA VAL A 309 18.12 43.61 69.21
C VAL A 309 18.19 45.14 69.15
N PRO A 310 19.37 45.77 69.26
CA PRO A 310 19.49 47.23 69.26
C PRO A 310 19.02 47.86 67.95
N LYS A 311 18.47 49.07 68.01
CA LYS A 311 17.95 49.82 66.86
C LYS A 311 18.94 49.89 65.68
N LYS A 312 20.24 50.12 65.96
CA LYS A 312 21.31 50.18 64.96
C LYS A 312 21.52 48.86 64.18
N ALA A 313 21.24 47.71 64.80
CA ALA A 313 21.29 46.40 64.13
C ALA A 313 19.98 46.12 63.38
N MET A 314 18.84 46.55 63.93
CA MET A 314 17.54 46.47 63.25
C MET A 314 17.51 47.29 61.95
N ASP A 315 18.04 48.51 61.96
CA ASP A 315 18.12 49.38 60.78
C ASP A 315 18.96 48.74 59.65
N ARG A 316 19.98 47.94 60.01
CA ARG A 316 20.81 47.18 59.05
C ARG A 316 20.10 45.93 58.50
N ILE A 317 19.19 45.33 59.27
CA ILE A 317 18.39 44.17 58.84
C ILE A 317 17.16 44.62 58.02
N GLN A 318 16.68 45.84 58.22
CA GLN A 318 15.49 46.40 57.57
C GLN A 318 15.38 46.14 56.05
N PRO A 319 16.47 46.24 55.24
CA PRO A 319 16.41 45.97 53.79
C PRO A 319 16.19 44.49 53.42
N LEU A 320 16.33 43.58 54.37
CA LEU A 320 16.17 42.13 54.19
C LEU A 320 14.77 41.64 54.61
N LEU A 321 13.98 42.47 55.27
CA LEU A 321 12.63 42.12 55.73
C LEU A 321 11.68 41.98 54.53
N ASP A 322 10.81 40.98 54.59
CA ASP A 322 9.80 40.64 53.56
C ASP A 322 10.37 40.37 52.15
N ARG A 323 11.70 40.37 51.98
CA ARG A 323 12.40 40.03 50.74
C ARG A 323 12.46 38.50 50.56
N PRO A 324 12.08 37.94 49.39
CA PRO A 324 12.20 36.52 49.12
C PRO A 324 13.65 36.12 48.79
N PHE A 325 14.12 35.04 49.42
CA PHE A 325 15.41 34.41 49.18
C PHE A 325 15.22 33.00 48.59
N THR A 326 16.11 32.60 47.67
CA THR A 326 16.04 31.33 46.93
C THR A 326 16.38 30.11 47.78
N SER A 327 17.07 30.30 48.91
CA SER A 327 17.34 29.26 49.92
C SER A 327 17.54 29.89 51.29
N ARG A 328 17.52 29.08 52.36
CA ARG A 328 17.81 29.53 53.71
C ARG A 328 19.24 30.06 53.82
N GLU A 329 20.19 29.39 53.20
CA GLU A 329 21.62 29.77 53.20
C GLU A 329 21.84 31.12 52.50
N ALA A 330 21.09 31.40 51.43
CA ALA A 330 21.14 32.70 50.76
C ALA A 330 20.61 33.84 51.66
N ALA A 331 19.54 33.58 52.42
CA ALA A 331 19.03 34.51 53.43
C ALA A 331 20.05 34.70 54.57
N GLU A 332 20.69 33.63 55.02
CA GLU A 332 21.72 33.65 56.06
C GLU A 332 22.98 34.41 55.61
N ALA A 333 23.40 34.25 54.36
CA ALA A 333 24.52 34.98 53.78
C ALA A 333 24.22 36.48 53.67
N ALA A 334 23.05 36.86 53.16
CA ALA A 334 22.63 38.25 53.07
C ALA A 334 22.50 38.90 54.47
N PHE A 335 22.04 38.12 55.46
CA PHE A 335 22.02 38.55 56.87
C PHE A 335 23.41 38.74 57.45
N GLN A 336 24.36 37.84 57.14
CA GLN A 336 25.75 37.97 57.56
C GLN A 336 26.44 39.18 56.91
N GLU A 337 26.19 39.43 55.63
CA GLU A 337 26.71 40.60 54.93
C GLU A 337 26.17 41.90 55.55
N ALA A 338 24.87 41.97 55.81
CA ALA A 338 24.23 43.15 56.38
C ALA A 338 24.74 43.49 57.80
N LEU A 339 25.10 42.50 58.62
CA LEU A 339 25.52 42.71 60.02
C LEU A 339 27.04 42.56 60.25
N GLY A 340 27.78 41.93 59.35
CA GLY A 340 29.23 41.68 59.49
C GLY A 340 29.56 40.88 60.75
N GLN A 341 30.51 41.37 61.55
CA GLN A 341 30.93 40.71 62.80
C GLN A 341 29.78 40.59 63.84
N ASP A 342 28.76 41.46 63.75
CA ASP A 342 27.60 41.42 64.64
C ASP A 342 26.62 40.28 64.30
N ALA A 343 26.74 39.64 63.14
CA ALA A 343 25.82 38.58 62.71
C ALA A 343 25.80 37.38 63.66
N LYS A 344 26.94 37.03 64.27
CA LYS A 344 27.03 35.96 65.30
C LYS A 344 26.24 36.31 66.56
N LYS A 345 26.18 37.58 66.93
CA LYS A 345 25.52 38.07 68.15
C LYS A 345 24.00 38.07 68.02
N TYR A 346 23.47 38.27 66.82
CA TYR A 346 22.03 38.41 66.56
C TYR A 346 21.44 37.26 65.72
N ARG A 347 22.12 36.10 65.70
CA ARG A 347 21.73 34.91 64.93
C ARG A 347 20.26 34.50 65.10
N ARG A 348 19.67 34.74 66.28
CA ARG A 348 18.25 34.46 66.57
C ARG A 348 17.24 35.14 65.63
N VAL A 349 17.64 36.16 64.87
CA VAL A 349 16.79 36.76 63.83
C VAL A 349 16.57 35.76 62.68
N LEU A 350 17.58 34.93 62.38
CA LEU A 350 17.47 33.86 61.38
C LEU A 350 16.50 32.75 61.81
N ASP A 351 16.16 32.65 63.10
CA ASP A 351 15.16 31.69 63.58
C ASP A 351 13.72 32.12 63.22
N THR A 352 13.53 33.35 62.76
CA THR A 352 12.23 33.87 62.28
C THR A 352 11.99 33.66 60.78
N LEU A 353 12.94 33.03 60.08
CA LEU A 353 12.81 32.74 58.65
C LEU A 353 11.63 31.79 58.39
N GLU A 354 10.69 32.24 57.57
CA GLU A 354 9.55 31.46 57.15
C GLU A 354 9.74 30.95 55.72
N GLN A 355 9.42 29.68 55.51
CA GLN A 355 9.37 29.06 54.20
C GLN A 355 7.96 29.28 53.62
N LYS A 356 7.85 30.04 52.52
CA LYS A 356 6.60 30.22 51.76
C LYS A 356 6.69 29.55 50.41
N ARG A 357 5.64 28.83 50.04
CA ARG A 357 5.44 28.34 48.67
C ARG A 357 4.97 29.50 47.80
N GLN A 358 5.68 29.79 46.72
CA GLN A 358 5.33 30.83 45.76
C GLN A 358 5.35 30.26 44.34
N LEU A 359 4.44 30.71 43.49
CA LEU A 359 4.48 30.40 42.07
C LEU A 359 5.61 31.21 41.42
N ILE A 360 6.63 30.53 40.89
CA ILE A 360 7.69 31.15 40.12
C ILE A 360 7.38 30.89 38.64
N GLN A 361 7.17 31.96 37.88
CA GLN A 361 7.06 31.87 36.43
C GLN A 361 8.41 32.13 35.77
N ALA A 362 9.03 31.09 35.23
CA ALA A 362 10.28 31.15 34.49
C ALA A 362 10.03 30.56 33.09
N PHE A 363 10.29 31.36 32.06
CA PHE A 363 10.03 30.99 30.67
C PHE A 363 10.68 29.65 30.28
N ASP A 364 9.88 28.68 29.88
CA ASP A 364 10.33 27.36 29.44
C ASP A 364 10.84 27.45 27.98
N ARG A 365 12.15 27.67 27.82
CA ARG A 365 12.81 27.77 26.50
C ARG A 365 12.73 26.47 25.69
N GLU A 366 12.66 25.32 26.36
CA GLU A 366 12.56 24.02 25.70
C GLU A 366 11.17 23.86 25.08
N ALA A 367 10.12 24.19 25.82
CA ALA A 367 8.75 24.20 25.32
C ALA A 367 8.56 25.17 24.13
N TRP A 368 9.19 26.35 24.18
CA TRP A 368 9.20 27.27 23.04
C TRP A 368 9.95 26.70 21.84
N GLY A 369 11.12 26.10 22.06
CA GLY A 369 11.89 25.44 20.99
C GLY A 369 11.09 24.35 20.27
N GLU A 370 10.35 23.53 21.02
CA GLU A 370 9.44 22.52 20.49
C GLU A 370 8.34 23.14 19.60
N ALA A 371 7.64 24.17 20.10
CA ALA A 371 6.60 24.84 19.33
C ALA A 371 7.13 25.57 18.10
N ALA A 372 8.26 26.27 18.23
CA ALA A 372 8.88 26.99 17.14
C ALA A 372 9.33 26.04 16.02
N SER A 373 10.00 24.94 16.37
CA SER A 373 10.39 23.91 15.40
C SER A 373 9.19 23.27 14.70
N SER A 374 8.13 22.94 15.45
CA SER A 374 6.97 22.23 14.90
C SER A 374 6.14 23.13 13.95
N LEU A 375 5.90 24.38 14.37
CA LEU A 375 5.12 25.34 13.60
C LEU A 375 5.92 26.08 12.53
N GLY A 376 7.25 25.94 12.51
CA GLY A 376 8.15 26.67 11.62
C GLY A 376 8.26 28.15 11.97
N LEU A 377 8.24 28.47 13.27
CA LEU A 377 8.37 29.84 13.78
C LEU A 377 9.84 30.14 14.06
N ASP A 378 10.18 31.44 14.08
CA ASP A 378 11.52 31.89 14.43
C ASP A 378 11.81 31.63 15.92
N ALA A 379 12.77 30.75 16.20
CA ALA A 379 13.18 30.40 17.55
C ALA A 379 13.70 31.63 18.34
N ALA A 380 14.26 32.65 17.67
CA ALA A 380 14.77 33.86 18.30
C ALA A 380 13.68 34.70 18.98
N LEU A 381 12.41 34.54 18.60
CA LEU A 381 11.27 35.22 19.25
C LEU A 381 11.14 34.88 20.74
N GLY A 382 11.76 33.78 21.20
CA GLY A 382 11.75 33.38 22.61
C GLY A 382 12.29 34.45 23.56
N GLU A 383 13.25 35.26 23.12
CA GLU A 383 13.80 36.37 23.93
C GLU A 383 12.78 37.49 24.14
N GLY A 384 11.90 37.74 23.16
CA GLY A 384 10.82 38.73 23.24
C GLY A 384 9.56 38.21 23.96
N LEU A 385 9.35 36.89 23.98
CA LEU A 385 8.22 36.24 24.67
C LEU A 385 8.46 36.07 26.17
N ALA A 386 9.71 35.81 26.58
CA ALA A 386 10.10 35.62 27.98
C ALA A 386 9.60 36.71 28.96
N PRO A 387 9.71 38.03 28.66
CA PRO A 387 9.20 39.07 29.56
C PRO A 387 7.66 39.17 29.60
N GLN A 388 6.95 38.54 28.65
CA GLN A 388 5.49 38.59 28.52
C GLN A 388 4.80 37.36 29.15
N ILE A 389 5.55 36.45 29.76
CA ILE A 389 5.02 35.16 30.24
C ILE A 389 3.95 35.29 31.34
N GLN A 390 3.87 36.45 31.99
CA GLN A 390 2.88 36.77 33.01
C GLN A 390 1.64 37.48 32.46
N ASP A 391 1.65 37.88 31.18
CA ASP A 391 0.56 38.59 30.51
C ASP A 391 0.07 37.80 29.30
N GLU A 392 -1.01 37.03 29.49
CA GLU A 392 -1.61 36.19 28.46
C GLU A 392 -2.02 37.00 27.22
N ASN A 393 -2.46 38.25 27.39
CA ASN A 393 -2.92 39.09 26.28
C ASN A 393 -1.75 39.58 25.45
N ALA A 394 -0.68 40.08 26.09
CA ALA A 394 0.54 40.50 25.41
C ALA A 394 1.18 39.32 24.68
N LEU A 395 1.27 38.16 25.36
CA LEU A 395 1.81 36.93 24.80
C LEU A 395 1.00 36.45 23.59
N THR A 396 -0.33 36.47 23.68
CA THR A 396 -1.23 36.11 22.57
C THR A 396 -1.06 37.04 21.37
N GLN A 397 -0.92 38.36 21.58
CA GLN A 397 -0.73 39.31 20.48
C GLN A 397 0.59 39.07 19.74
N THR A 398 1.68 38.86 20.47
CA THR A 398 2.99 38.54 19.90
C THR A 398 2.93 37.21 19.12
N LEU A 399 2.31 36.18 19.71
CA LEU A 399 2.11 34.88 19.06
C LEU A 399 1.17 34.94 17.86
N THR A 400 0.18 35.84 17.84
CA THR A 400 -0.72 36.02 16.69
C THR A 400 0.05 36.47 15.46
N ARG A 401 0.97 37.43 15.64
CA ARG A 401 1.86 37.88 14.55
C ARG A 401 2.81 36.76 14.11
N ALA A 402 3.41 36.03 15.05
CA ALA A 402 4.30 34.92 14.74
C ALA A 402 3.57 33.79 13.97
N CYS A 403 2.38 33.39 14.44
CA CYS A 403 1.59 32.31 13.83
C CYS A 403 1.07 32.67 12.43
N SER A 404 0.97 33.97 12.08
CA SER A 404 0.48 34.40 10.76
C SER A 404 1.26 33.78 9.59
N GLY A 405 2.57 33.55 9.75
CA GLY A 405 3.39 32.86 8.76
C GLY A 405 3.10 31.36 8.65
N ALA A 406 2.62 30.72 9.72
CA ALA A 406 2.29 29.30 9.75
C ALA A 406 0.84 29.00 9.30
N LEU A 407 -0.07 29.98 9.42
CA LEU A 407 -1.50 29.79 9.09
C LEU A 407 -1.77 29.33 7.65
N PRO A 408 -1.12 29.85 6.60
CA PRO A 408 -1.36 29.37 5.23
C PRO A 408 -1.08 27.87 5.06
N ARG A 409 -0.05 27.34 5.73
CA ARG A 409 0.27 25.90 5.74
C ARG A 409 -0.80 25.09 6.46
N LEU A 410 -1.28 25.57 7.61
CA LEU A 410 -2.34 24.91 8.37
C LEU A 410 -3.70 24.95 7.66
N HIS A 411 -4.03 26.06 7.01
CA HIS A 411 -5.24 26.18 6.18
C HIS A 411 -5.19 25.25 4.97
N GLN A 412 -4.02 25.07 4.37
CA GLN A 412 -3.83 24.09 3.30
C GLN A 412 -4.06 22.66 3.81
N GLN A 413 -3.57 22.32 5.00
CA GLN A 413 -3.86 21.00 5.62
C GLN A 413 -5.36 20.80 5.83
N VAL A 414 -6.10 21.85 6.22
CA VAL A 414 -7.57 21.82 6.31
C VAL A 414 -8.20 21.49 4.95
N ASP A 415 -7.81 22.20 3.88
CA ASP A 415 -8.37 21.99 2.55
C ASP A 415 -8.08 20.60 1.99
N GLN A 416 -6.84 20.12 2.17
CA GLN A 416 -6.42 18.78 1.76
C GLN A 416 -7.19 17.70 2.53
N GLN A 417 -7.39 17.90 3.84
CA GLN A 417 -8.15 16.97 4.66
C GLN A 417 -9.63 16.96 4.30
N ILE A 418 -10.23 18.10 3.94
CA ILE A 418 -11.61 18.15 3.44
C ILE A 418 -11.75 17.40 2.12
N ALA A 419 -10.81 17.59 1.18
CA ALA A 419 -10.80 16.84 -0.08
C ALA A 419 -10.64 15.32 0.14
N LEU A 420 -9.85 14.92 1.14
CA LEU A 420 -9.72 13.51 1.56
C LEU A 420 -10.98 12.97 2.24
N LEU A 421 -11.69 13.77 3.02
CA LEU A 421 -12.96 13.38 3.64
C LEU A 421 -14.06 13.16 2.59
N GLN A 422 -13.93 13.79 1.42
CA GLN A 422 -14.79 13.56 0.25
C GLN A 422 -14.41 12.30 -0.54
N SER A 423 -13.29 11.67 -0.21
CA SER A 423 -12.85 10.41 -0.79
C SER A 423 -13.13 9.22 0.14
N ASP A 424 -13.33 8.03 -0.44
CA ASP A 424 -13.65 6.75 0.25
C ASP A 424 -15.12 6.45 0.57
N ALA A 425 -16.03 6.74 -0.37
CA ALA A 425 -17.47 6.41 -0.26
C ALA A 425 -17.76 4.96 0.16
N TRP A 426 -16.87 4.00 -0.15
CA TRP A 426 -17.07 2.59 0.21
C TRP A 426 -16.92 2.31 1.72
N VAL A 427 -16.04 3.04 2.43
CA VAL A 427 -15.82 2.85 3.87
C VAL A 427 -17.00 3.43 4.63
N ASP A 428 -17.45 4.61 4.21
CA ASP A 428 -18.60 5.29 4.78
C ASP A 428 -19.89 4.49 4.50
N ASP A 429 -20.03 3.88 3.32
CA ASP A 429 -21.12 2.92 3.04
C ASP A 429 -21.07 1.67 3.93
N GLU A 430 -19.88 1.08 4.15
CA GLU A 430 -19.73 -0.05 5.08
C GLU A 430 -20.09 0.35 6.52
N LEU A 431 -19.65 1.52 6.98
CA LEU A 431 -19.99 2.04 8.32
C LEU A 431 -21.50 2.24 8.47
N GLY A 432 -22.15 2.87 7.48
CA GLY A 432 -23.60 3.06 7.47
C GLY A 432 -24.37 1.74 7.51
N LYS A 433 -23.99 0.76 6.67
CA LYS A 433 -24.56 -0.60 6.69
C LYS A 433 -24.41 -1.27 8.05
N ARG A 434 -23.25 -1.14 8.70
CA ARG A 434 -23.00 -1.74 10.02
C ARG A 434 -23.77 -1.07 11.15
N GLN A 435 -23.94 0.25 11.11
CA GLN A 435 -24.79 0.98 12.06
C GLN A 435 -26.26 0.54 11.94
N GLU A 436 -26.75 0.34 10.72
CA GLU A 436 -28.09 -0.20 10.49
C GLU A 436 -28.23 -1.65 10.98
N HIS A 437 -27.22 -2.52 10.76
CA HIS A 437 -27.20 -3.86 11.34
C HIS A 437 -27.24 -3.85 12.87
N LEU A 438 -26.52 -2.93 13.50
CA LEU A 438 -26.55 -2.74 14.94
C LEU A 438 -27.96 -2.33 15.40
N ARG A 439 -28.59 -1.38 14.70
CA ARG A 439 -29.98 -0.95 14.96
C ARG A 439 -30.97 -2.11 14.85
N ILE A 440 -30.89 -2.93 13.80
CA ILE A 440 -31.72 -4.13 13.64
C ILE A 440 -31.55 -5.07 14.85
N LYS A 441 -30.31 -5.36 15.26
CA LYS A 441 -30.02 -6.25 16.40
C LYS A 441 -30.54 -5.68 17.73
N THR A 442 -30.43 -4.38 17.92
CA THR A 442 -30.98 -3.69 19.10
C THR A 442 -32.51 -3.74 19.09
N MET A 443 -33.16 -3.50 17.96
CA MET A 443 -34.61 -3.63 17.81
C MET A 443 -35.10 -5.07 18.07
N LEU A 444 -34.36 -6.10 17.64
CA LEU A 444 -34.64 -7.49 17.98
C LEU A 444 -34.49 -7.77 19.49
N LEU A 445 -33.47 -7.19 20.13
CA LEU A 445 -33.24 -7.33 21.57
C LEU A 445 -34.34 -6.64 22.39
N GLU A 446 -34.87 -5.53 21.89
CA GLU A 446 -35.97 -4.74 22.48
C GLU A 446 -37.37 -5.27 22.13
N GLY A 447 -37.48 -6.28 21.26
CA GLY A 447 -38.77 -6.83 20.81
C GLY A 447 -39.56 -5.95 19.84
N LYS A 448 -38.91 -4.97 19.20
CA LYS A 448 -39.53 -4.01 18.25
C LYS A 448 -39.68 -4.56 16.82
N ILE A 449 -39.01 -5.66 16.49
CA ILE A 449 -39.18 -6.39 15.23
C ILE A 449 -39.92 -7.68 15.55
N GLY A 450 -41.09 -7.89 14.96
CA GLY A 450 -41.88 -9.10 15.13
C GLY A 450 -41.56 -10.20 14.11
N GLU A 451 -42.06 -11.41 14.34
CA GLU A 451 -41.86 -12.57 13.45
C GLU A 451 -42.40 -12.34 12.03
N ARG A 452 -43.55 -11.64 11.90
CA ARG A 452 -44.11 -11.27 10.60
C ARG A 452 -43.18 -10.37 9.80
N GLN A 453 -42.54 -9.40 10.45
CA GLN A 453 -41.55 -8.55 9.78
C GLN A 453 -40.30 -9.35 9.43
N TRP A 454 -39.81 -10.22 10.33
CA TRP A 454 -38.66 -11.10 10.07
C TRP A 454 -38.86 -12.02 8.85
N GLY A 455 -40.08 -12.51 8.65
CA GLY A 455 -40.44 -13.39 7.53
C GLY A 455 -40.66 -12.68 6.19
N ASP A 456 -40.69 -11.35 6.15
CA ASP A 456 -41.01 -10.57 4.96
C ASP A 456 -39.88 -9.55 4.66
N PRO A 457 -39.02 -9.82 3.66
CA PRO A 457 -37.95 -8.92 3.27
C PRO A 457 -38.42 -7.53 2.80
N ASP A 458 -39.69 -7.36 2.44
CA ASP A 458 -40.23 -6.08 1.98
C ASP A 458 -40.84 -5.25 3.14
N LEU A 459 -41.12 -5.87 4.29
CA LEU A 459 -41.57 -5.18 5.52
C LEU A 459 -40.40 -4.59 6.31
N THR A 460 -39.88 -3.47 5.82
CA THR A 460 -38.73 -2.78 6.41
C THR A 460 -39.06 -2.11 7.75
N PRO A 461 -38.27 -2.33 8.83
CA PRO A 461 -38.42 -1.63 10.10
C PRO A 461 -38.13 -0.12 10.00
N GLU A 462 -38.79 0.70 10.82
CA GLU A 462 -38.60 2.15 10.83
C GLU A 462 -37.15 2.55 11.19
N GLY A 463 -36.54 3.39 10.35
CA GLY A 463 -35.16 3.86 10.52
C GLY A 463 -34.07 2.92 9.98
N VAL A 464 -34.43 1.93 9.14
CA VAL A 464 -33.51 1.04 8.40
C VAL A 464 -33.79 1.17 6.91
N ARG A 465 -32.76 1.16 6.04
CA ARG A 465 -32.99 1.18 4.58
C ARG A 465 -33.50 -0.19 4.10
N GLY A 466 -34.48 -0.19 3.19
CA GLY A 466 -35.06 -1.45 2.69
C GLY A 466 -34.05 -2.37 1.99
N ALA A 467 -33.01 -1.82 1.36
CA ALA A 467 -31.92 -2.62 0.79
C ALA A 467 -31.11 -3.35 1.89
N THR A 468 -30.75 -2.64 2.97
CA THR A 468 -30.03 -3.22 4.12
C THR A 468 -30.87 -4.27 4.84
N TRP A 469 -32.18 -4.04 4.99
CA TRP A 469 -33.09 -5.01 5.59
C TRP A 469 -33.16 -6.31 4.78
N ARG A 470 -33.36 -6.22 3.46
CA ARG A 470 -33.34 -7.38 2.55
C ARG A 470 -32.02 -8.14 2.62
N GLU A 471 -30.90 -7.43 2.61
CA GLU A 471 -29.57 -8.04 2.76
C GLU A 471 -29.44 -8.76 4.12
N PHE A 472 -29.89 -8.14 5.21
CA PHE A 472 -29.80 -8.71 6.55
C PHE A 472 -30.65 -9.97 6.68
N ILE A 473 -31.89 -9.97 6.17
CA ILE A 473 -32.76 -11.15 6.17
C ILE A 473 -32.17 -12.26 5.30
N GLU A 474 -31.73 -11.96 4.07
CA GLU A 474 -31.13 -12.97 3.20
C GLU A 474 -29.87 -13.61 3.82
N ALA A 475 -29.03 -12.80 4.47
CA ALA A 475 -27.86 -13.28 5.19
C ALA A 475 -28.21 -14.20 6.39
N HIS A 476 -29.42 -14.09 6.94
CA HIS A 476 -29.92 -14.90 8.05
C HIS A 476 -31.09 -15.80 7.64
N ARG A 477 -31.31 -16.05 6.34
CA ARG A 477 -32.45 -16.82 5.82
C ARG A 477 -32.56 -18.25 6.36
N ARG A 478 -31.46 -18.79 6.88
CA ARG A 478 -31.34 -20.13 7.48
C ARG A 478 -31.49 -20.14 9.00
N VAL A 479 -31.83 -19.00 9.61
CA VAL A 479 -31.93 -18.83 11.06
C VAL A 479 -33.37 -18.49 11.43
N ASP A 480 -34.02 -19.37 12.18
CA ASP A 480 -35.38 -19.11 12.68
C ASP A 480 -35.39 -17.87 13.60
N TYR A 481 -36.48 -17.11 13.55
CA TYR A 481 -36.69 -15.91 14.37
C TYR A 481 -36.41 -16.17 15.86
N ARG A 482 -36.94 -17.27 16.42
CA ARG A 482 -36.73 -17.68 17.83
C ARG A 482 -35.26 -17.84 18.22
N HIS A 483 -34.39 -18.25 17.28
CA HIS A 483 -32.97 -18.45 17.54
C HIS A 483 -32.20 -17.12 17.51
N MET A 484 -32.75 -16.10 16.84
CA MET A 484 -32.18 -14.76 16.79
C MET A 484 -32.39 -13.99 18.10
N LEU A 485 -33.46 -14.29 18.86
CA LEU A 485 -33.83 -13.55 20.07
C LEU A 485 -32.98 -13.85 21.32
N SER A 486 -31.98 -14.73 21.25
CA SER A 486 -31.15 -15.06 22.41
C SER A 486 -30.41 -13.81 22.95
N PRO A 487 -30.70 -13.32 24.17
CA PRO A 487 -30.13 -12.07 24.66
C PRO A 487 -28.61 -12.10 24.77
N ARG A 488 -28.04 -13.24 25.18
CA ARG A 488 -26.59 -13.45 25.29
C ARG A 488 -25.92 -13.36 23.91
N ASN A 489 -26.49 -13.97 22.88
CA ASN A 489 -25.94 -13.97 21.53
C ASN A 489 -26.09 -12.61 20.86
N LEU A 490 -27.23 -11.94 21.05
CA LEU A 490 -27.47 -10.59 20.54
C LEU A 490 -26.53 -9.58 21.18
N LYS A 491 -26.40 -9.54 22.51
CA LYS A 491 -25.44 -8.65 23.21
C LYS A 491 -24.01 -8.86 22.72
N LYS A 492 -23.59 -10.12 22.54
CA LYS A 492 -22.29 -10.46 21.95
C LYS A 492 -22.16 -9.91 20.52
N SER A 493 -23.16 -10.14 19.69
CA SER A 493 -23.22 -9.70 18.29
C SER A 493 -23.24 -8.18 18.13
N ILE A 494 -23.91 -7.44 19.03
CA ILE A 494 -23.93 -5.98 19.10
C ILE A 494 -22.55 -5.46 19.46
N ALA A 495 -21.96 -5.96 20.56
CA ALA A 495 -20.62 -5.56 20.98
C ALA A 495 -19.56 -5.83 19.88
N ASN A 496 -19.74 -6.84 19.04
CA ASN A 496 -18.84 -7.08 17.91
C ASN A 496 -18.98 -6.02 16.81
N ASP A 497 -20.21 -5.63 16.46
CA ASP A 497 -20.42 -4.55 15.49
C ASP A 497 -19.88 -3.22 16.02
N GLU A 498 -20.08 -2.90 17.30
CA GLU A 498 -19.52 -1.70 17.94
C GLU A 498 -18.00 -1.66 17.85
N ASN A 499 -17.34 -2.78 18.17
CA ASN A 499 -15.88 -2.88 18.06
C ASN A 499 -15.40 -2.76 16.60
N PHE A 500 -16.13 -3.34 15.65
CA PHE A 500 -15.81 -3.25 14.23
C PHE A 500 -15.97 -1.83 13.70
N ILE A 501 -17.05 -1.14 14.08
CA ILE A 501 -17.28 0.28 13.75
C ILE A 501 -16.15 1.13 14.33
N ALA A 502 -15.80 0.95 15.60
CA ALA A 502 -14.70 1.68 16.23
C ALA A 502 -13.36 1.43 15.54
N PHE A 503 -13.09 0.17 15.15
CA PHE A 503 -11.90 -0.19 14.38
C PHE A 503 -11.88 0.46 13.00
N LEU A 504 -12.96 0.36 12.22
CA LEU A 504 -13.05 0.94 10.88
C LEU A 504 -12.92 2.46 10.90
N ASN A 505 -13.53 3.13 11.88
CA ASN A 505 -13.36 4.57 12.08
C ASN A 505 -11.89 4.91 12.31
N ALA A 506 -11.24 4.27 13.30
CA ALA A 506 -9.83 4.52 13.60
C ALA A 506 -8.91 4.20 12.40
N TYR A 507 -9.17 3.12 11.68
CA TYR A 507 -8.41 2.73 10.49
C TYR A 507 -8.58 3.75 9.35
N ARG A 508 -9.82 4.17 9.07
CA ARG A 508 -10.15 5.20 8.08
C ARG A 508 -9.45 6.52 8.40
N ASP A 509 -9.58 6.97 9.65
CA ASP A 509 -9.06 8.27 10.07
C ASP A 509 -7.53 8.29 9.97
N ARG A 510 -6.84 7.21 10.38
CA ARG A 510 -5.38 7.08 10.18
C ARG A 510 -4.96 6.99 8.71
N THR A 511 -5.73 6.28 7.88
CA THR A 511 -5.44 6.18 6.44
C THR A 511 -5.57 7.56 5.79
N ARG A 512 -6.62 8.31 6.12
CA ARG A 512 -6.79 9.71 5.68
C ARG A 512 -5.63 10.59 6.18
N GLN A 513 -5.22 10.47 7.44
CA GLN A 513 -4.06 11.20 7.98
C GLN A 513 -2.76 10.88 7.24
N GLU A 514 -2.52 9.63 6.84
CA GLU A 514 -1.35 9.22 6.06
C GLU A 514 -1.42 9.75 4.62
N LEU A 515 -2.59 9.69 3.98
CA LEU A 515 -2.78 10.23 2.63
C LEU A 515 -2.68 11.77 2.59
N ALA A 516 -2.96 12.45 3.71
CA ALA A 516 -2.78 13.89 3.87
C ALA A 516 -1.32 14.32 4.01
N GLN A 517 -0.38 13.37 4.18
CA GLN A 517 1.02 13.73 4.35
C GLN A 517 1.57 14.40 3.09
N PRO A 518 2.41 15.44 3.21
CA PRO A 518 2.89 16.21 2.05
C PRO A 518 3.55 15.36 0.95
N TYR A 519 4.20 14.26 1.31
CA TYR A 519 4.84 13.36 0.34
C TYR A 519 3.85 12.52 -0.49
N ASN A 520 2.59 12.42 -0.08
CA ASN A 520 1.49 11.79 -0.80
C ASN A 520 0.66 12.80 -1.62
N ALA A 521 1.01 14.09 -1.60
CA ALA A 521 0.39 15.13 -2.43
C ALA A 521 1.14 15.30 -3.77
N ASP A 522 0.37 15.45 -4.85
CA ASP A 522 0.89 15.75 -6.18
C ASP A 522 1.39 17.20 -6.29
N PHE A 523 2.17 17.50 -7.33
CA PHE A 523 2.55 18.88 -7.65
C PHE A 523 1.56 19.42 -8.68
N ARG A 524 0.98 20.59 -8.40
CA ARG A 524 0.06 21.26 -9.32
C ARG A 524 0.44 22.72 -9.51
N SER A 525 0.05 23.24 -10.67
CA SER A 525 0.09 24.66 -10.97
C SER A 525 -0.94 25.41 -10.12
N GLY A 526 -0.58 26.60 -9.66
CA GLY A 526 -1.47 27.54 -8.99
C GLY A 526 -0.86 28.94 -8.93
N GLY A 527 -1.38 29.77 -8.03
CA GLY A 527 -0.95 31.16 -7.87
C GLY A 527 -1.35 32.06 -9.03
N VAL A 528 -0.73 33.24 -9.11
CA VAL A 528 -1.06 34.24 -10.14
C VAL A 528 -0.74 33.70 -11.53
N SER A 529 -1.72 33.73 -12.43
CA SER A 529 -1.62 33.18 -13.79
C SER A 529 -1.29 31.68 -13.88
N ASN A 530 -1.48 30.91 -12.80
CA ASN A 530 -1.28 29.45 -12.75
C ASN A 530 0.16 29.00 -13.09
N ARG A 531 1.17 29.76 -12.62
CA ARG A 531 2.60 29.56 -12.96
C ARG A 531 3.44 28.96 -11.84
N GLU A 532 2.98 29.03 -10.59
CA GLU A 532 3.67 28.42 -9.46
C GLU A 532 3.35 26.93 -9.43
N VAL A 533 4.35 26.06 -9.44
CA VAL A 533 4.15 24.61 -9.29
C VAL A 533 4.58 24.19 -7.89
N SER A 534 3.63 23.70 -7.11
CA SER A 534 3.88 23.34 -5.71
C SER A 534 2.89 22.29 -5.23
N ARG A 535 3.29 21.53 -4.21
CA ARG A 535 2.39 20.70 -3.40
C ARG A 535 1.30 21.52 -2.70
N ARG A 536 1.51 22.85 -2.58
CA ARG A 536 0.51 23.80 -2.06
C ARG A 536 -0.84 23.69 -2.77
N TYR A 537 -0.80 23.48 -4.08
CA TYR A 537 -1.98 23.40 -4.94
C TYR A 537 -2.37 21.96 -5.25
N GLY A 538 -1.63 21.00 -4.69
CA GLY A 538 -1.76 19.59 -4.97
C GLY A 538 -2.87 18.92 -4.16
N LYS A 539 -3.40 17.84 -4.73
CA LYS A 539 -4.27 16.88 -4.05
C LYS A 539 -3.49 15.59 -3.79
N PRO A 540 -3.98 14.69 -2.93
CA PRO A 540 -3.46 13.33 -2.87
C PRO A 540 -3.47 12.67 -4.25
N TYR A 541 -2.44 11.88 -4.56
CA TYR A 541 -2.40 11.10 -5.80
C TYR A 541 -3.63 10.17 -5.89
N ASP A 542 -4.19 10.02 -7.10
CA ASP A 542 -5.36 9.16 -7.33
C ASP A 542 -5.07 7.67 -7.11
N THR A 543 -3.80 7.30 -7.25
CA THR A 543 -3.34 5.92 -7.19
C THR A 543 -1.97 5.89 -6.54
N VAL A 544 -1.93 5.42 -5.29
CA VAL A 544 -0.72 5.31 -4.47
C VAL A 544 -0.42 3.85 -4.18
N PHE A 545 0.85 3.47 -4.27
CA PHE A 545 1.31 2.20 -3.73
C PHE A 545 1.18 2.21 -2.20
N MET A 546 0.09 1.64 -1.68
CA MET A 546 -0.26 1.76 -0.26
C MET A 546 0.57 0.82 0.62
N ARG A 547 1.16 1.42 1.66
CA ARG A 547 1.83 0.74 2.77
C ARG A 547 0.76 0.06 3.63
N MET A 548 0.99 -1.19 4.01
CA MET A 548 0.04 -1.94 4.82
C MET A 548 0.46 -1.81 6.30
N LEU A 549 -0.48 -1.60 7.21
CA LEU A 549 -0.16 -1.41 8.63
C LEU A 549 0.35 -2.70 9.26
N SER A 550 1.57 -2.70 9.79
CA SER A 550 2.00 -3.73 10.73
C SER A 550 2.49 -3.09 12.01
N TRP A 551 1.65 -3.07 13.04
CA TRP A 551 2.07 -2.66 14.37
C TRP A 551 3.13 -3.64 14.89
N ALA A 552 4.35 -3.14 15.14
CA ALA A 552 5.35 -3.83 15.93
C ALA A 552 5.53 -3.08 17.25
N PRO A 553 5.71 -3.78 18.38
CA PRO A 553 6.12 -3.14 19.62
C PRO A 553 7.51 -2.53 19.40
N SER A 554 7.59 -1.20 19.26
CA SER A 554 8.85 -0.46 19.30
C SER A 554 9.09 -0.01 20.74
N SER A 555 10.36 0.13 21.12
CA SER A 555 10.76 0.76 22.38
C SER A 555 10.27 2.22 22.53
N GLN A 556 9.66 2.79 21.47
CA GLN A 556 9.10 4.14 21.43
C GLN A 556 7.56 4.18 21.41
N GLY A 557 6.85 3.05 21.55
CA GLY A 557 5.38 3.02 21.73
C GLY A 557 4.52 3.41 20.51
N GLN A 558 5.13 3.78 19.39
CA GLN A 558 4.45 4.03 18.10
C GLN A 558 4.78 2.88 17.14
N GLY A 559 3.75 2.21 16.60
CA GLY A 559 3.91 1.21 15.55
C GLY A 559 4.29 1.87 14.21
N PHE A 560 5.09 1.21 13.38
CA PHE A 560 5.51 1.72 12.07
C PHE A 560 4.73 1.05 10.92
N TRP A 561 4.68 1.70 9.76
CA TRP A 561 4.06 1.14 8.56
C TRP A 561 5.05 0.23 7.83
N GLU A 562 4.66 -1.01 7.52
CA GLU A 562 5.51 -1.96 6.80
C GLU A 562 4.96 -2.19 5.39
N VAL A 563 5.83 -2.06 4.39
CA VAL A 563 5.40 -2.19 3.00
C VAL A 563 5.43 -3.66 2.60
N TYR A 564 4.30 -4.23 2.17
CA TYR A 564 4.24 -5.61 1.71
C TYR A 564 3.20 -5.88 0.62
N ILE A 565 3.41 -6.93 -0.18
CA ILE A 565 2.41 -7.50 -1.09
C ILE A 565 1.78 -8.71 -0.41
N PRO A 566 0.44 -8.77 -0.24
CA PRO A 566 -0.20 -9.91 0.41
C PRO A 566 0.09 -11.24 -0.28
N GLY A 567 0.37 -12.29 0.49
CA GLY A 567 0.55 -13.66 0.00
C GLY A 567 -0.68 -14.18 -0.71
N SER A 568 -1.87 -13.68 -0.35
CA SER A 568 -3.12 -13.93 -1.07
C SER A 568 -3.12 -13.38 -2.50
N THR A 569 -2.50 -12.21 -2.75
CA THR A 569 -2.37 -11.59 -4.07
C THR A 569 -1.41 -12.39 -4.94
N ILE A 570 -0.25 -12.76 -4.38
CA ILE A 570 0.77 -13.56 -5.09
C ILE A 570 0.21 -14.94 -5.43
N LYS A 571 -0.39 -15.62 -4.44
CA LYS A 571 -1.07 -16.90 -4.65
C LYS A 571 -2.18 -16.80 -5.69
N GLY A 572 -2.96 -15.72 -5.68
CA GLY A 572 -4.01 -15.47 -6.68
C GLY A 572 -3.44 -15.36 -8.09
N ALA A 573 -2.32 -14.65 -8.26
CA ALA A 573 -1.63 -14.53 -9.54
C ALA A 573 -1.08 -15.89 -10.03
N PHE A 574 -0.47 -16.68 -9.14
CA PHE A 574 0.01 -18.03 -9.44
C PHE A 574 -1.14 -18.97 -9.80
N ARG A 575 -2.24 -18.99 -9.02
CA ARG A 575 -3.41 -19.83 -9.29
C ARG A 575 -4.05 -19.48 -10.62
N ARG A 576 -4.12 -18.19 -10.95
CA ARG A 576 -4.64 -17.73 -12.24
C ARG A 576 -3.78 -18.25 -13.39
N ARG A 577 -2.47 -18.00 -13.35
CA ARG A 577 -1.55 -18.47 -14.39
C ARG A 577 -1.64 -20.00 -14.53
N ALA A 578 -1.65 -20.72 -13.42
CA ALA A 578 -1.83 -22.17 -13.38
C ALA A 578 -3.13 -22.61 -14.08
N SER A 579 -4.25 -21.94 -13.80
CA SER A 579 -5.54 -22.21 -14.44
C SER A 579 -5.45 -22.02 -15.95
N GLN A 580 -4.89 -20.90 -16.41
CA GLN A 580 -4.71 -20.62 -17.84
C GLN A 580 -3.86 -21.71 -18.51
N VAL A 581 -2.73 -22.08 -17.91
CA VAL A 581 -1.82 -23.10 -18.42
C VAL A 581 -2.52 -24.46 -18.53
N LEU A 582 -3.11 -24.95 -17.45
CA LEU A 582 -3.74 -26.27 -17.46
C LEU A 582 -4.98 -26.32 -18.36
N LYS A 583 -5.81 -25.27 -18.38
CA LYS A 583 -6.96 -25.20 -19.31
C LYS A 583 -6.51 -25.14 -20.77
N THR A 584 -5.33 -24.60 -21.06
CA THR A 584 -4.75 -24.60 -22.41
C THR A 584 -4.24 -25.98 -22.80
N VAL A 585 -3.53 -26.66 -21.91
CA VAL A 585 -2.80 -27.91 -22.24
C VAL A 585 -3.68 -29.15 -22.05
N TRP A 586 -4.58 -29.15 -21.08
CA TRP A 586 -5.45 -30.28 -20.71
C TRP A 586 -6.94 -30.03 -20.93
N GLY A 587 -7.34 -28.80 -21.24
CA GLY A 587 -8.75 -28.41 -21.27
C GLY A 587 -9.36 -28.27 -19.87
N GLU A 588 -10.65 -27.92 -19.83
CA GLU A 588 -11.45 -27.82 -18.61
C GLU A 588 -11.92 -29.21 -18.17
N THR A 589 -11.00 -29.99 -17.60
CA THR A 589 -11.27 -31.36 -17.15
C THR A 589 -11.25 -31.48 -15.62
N ARG A 590 -11.76 -32.60 -15.12
CA ARG A 590 -11.65 -32.95 -13.69
C ARG A 590 -10.20 -32.99 -13.21
N ARG A 591 -9.27 -33.50 -14.04
CA ARG A 591 -7.82 -33.51 -13.75
C ARG A 591 -7.28 -32.09 -13.52
N THR A 592 -7.67 -31.13 -14.37
CA THR A 592 -7.30 -29.71 -14.22
C THR A 592 -7.75 -29.17 -12.87
N ALA A 593 -9.01 -29.41 -12.49
CA ALA A 593 -9.53 -28.96 -11.19
C ALA A 593 -8.80 -29.63 -10.00
N GLU A 594 -8.57 -30.93 -10.06
CA GLU A 594 -7.90 -31.69 -9.01
C GLU A 594 -6.47 -31.19 -8.74
N VAL A 595 -5.68 -30.91 -9.79
CA VAL A 595 -4.32 -30.38 -9.63
C VAL A 595 -4.32 -28.95 -9.08
N LEU A 596 -5.22 -28.07 -9.55
CA LEU A 596 -5.34 -26.70 -9.03
C LEU A 596 -5.76 -26.69 -7.56
N ASP A 597 -6.75 -27.50 -7.19
CA ASP A 597 -7.25 -27.58 -5.83
C ASP A 597 -6.24 -28.28 -4.91
N ARG A 598 -5.47 -29.25 -5.42
CA ARG A 598 -4.36 -29.83 -4.67
C ARG A 598 -3.28 -28.79 -4.37
N LEU A 599 -2.82 -28.02 -5.37
CA LEU A 599 -1.73 -27.06 -5.19
C LEU A 599 -2.15 -25.83 -4.38
N PHE A 600 -3.30 -25.23 -4.72
CA PHE A 600 -3.76 -23.96 -4.16
C PHE A 600 -4.86 -24.09 -3.11
N GLY A 601 -5.50 -25.25 -2.97
CA GLY A 601 -6.61 -25.49 -2.04
C GLY A 601 -7.96 -25.09 -2.61
N THR A 602 -9.03 -25.54 -1.96
CA THR A 602 -10.41 -25.14 -2.25
C THR A 602 -11.18 -24.94 -0.95
N GLN A 603 -12.46 -24.59 -0.99
CA GLN A 603 -13.25 -24.43 0.23
C GLN A 603 -13.26 -25.75 1.02
N GLY A 604 -12.83 -25.70 2.29
CA GLY A 604 -12.72 -26.89 3.15
C GLY A 604 -11.45 -27.72 2.94
N GLN A 605 -10.63 -27.43 1.93
CA GLN A 605 -9.39 -28.16 1.65
C GLN A 605 -8.17 -27.23 1.59
N ARG A 606 -7.17 -27.52 2.42
CA ARG A 606 -5.90 -26.78 2.41
C ARG A 606 -5.07 -27.16 1.19
N GLY A 607 -4.56 -26.14 0.48
CA GLY A 607 -3.61 -26.33 -0.62
C GLY A 607 -2.23 -26.78 -0.12
N LEU A 608 -1.49 -27.43 -1.02
CA LEU A 608 -0.14 -27.91 -0.79
C LEU A 608 0.89 -26.78 -0.61
N ALA A 609 0.75 -25.70 -1.37
CA ALA A 609 1.67 -24.56 -1.36
C ALA A 609 1.17 -23.39 -0.50
N PHE A 610 2.04 -22.89 0.36
CA PHE A 610 1.83 -21.77 1.28
C PHE A 610 2.67 -20.59 0.83
N PHE A 611 2.02 -19.48 0.49
CA PHE A 611 2.69 -18.26 0.07
C PHE A 611 2.76 -17.31 1.27
N SER A 612 3.93 -16.84 1.65
CA SER A 612 4.05 -15.73 2.59
C SER A 612 3.62 -14.41 1.92
N ASP A 613 3.41 -13.38 2.73
CA ASP A 613 3.46 -12.02 2.20
C ASP A 613 4.88 -11.72 1.70
N ALA A 614 4.99 -10.84 0.70
CA ALA A 614 6.26 -10.34 0.23
C ALA A 614 6.56 -9.00 0.89
N TYR A 615 7.44 -8.99 1.89
CA TYR A 615 7.81 -7.78 2.62
C TYR A 615 8.93 -7.05 1.87
N LEU A 616 8.82 -5.72 1.81
CA LEU A 616 9.88 -4.85 1.32
C LEU A 616 11.06 -4.92 2.30
N ALA A 617 12.24 -5.25 1.82
CA ALA A 617 13.46 -5.11 2.60
C ALA A 617 13.77 -3.63 2.83
N ASP A 618 14.23 -3.25 4.03
CA ASP A 618 14.49 -1.85 4.40
C ASP A 618 15.34 -1.14 3.33
N PRO A 619 14.77 -0.19 2.57
CA PRO A 619 15.53 0.53 1.57
C PRO A 619 16.48 1.51 2.28
N GLN A 620 17.72 1.60 1.83
CA GLN A 620 18.69 2.56 2.42
C GLN A 620 18.25 4.03 2.26
N ALA A 621 17.42 4.33 1.26
CA ALA A 621 16.87 5.68 1.00
C ALA A 621 15.40 5.58 0.52
N PRO A 622 14.41 5.42 1.42
CA PRO A 622 13.01 5.22 1.07
C PRO A 622 12.41 6.39 0.26
N ASP A 623 12.86 7.62 0.50
CA ASP A 623 12.29 8.83 -0.13
C ASP A 623 12.67 8.98 -1.61
N ARG A 624 13.70 8.25 -2.07
CA ARG A 624 14.15 8.27 -3.46
C ARG A 624 13.53 7.17 -4.33
N ALA A 625 12.67 6.34 -3.75
CA ALA A 625 12.17 5.12 -4.38
C ALA A 625 10.77 5.25 -5.01
N TRP A 626 10.20 6.45 -4.98
CA TRP A 626 8.88 6.75 -5.50
C TRP A 626 9.00 7.54 -6.80
N CYS A 627 8.24 7.16 -7.83
CA CYS A 627 8.14 7.90 -9.08
C CYS A 627 6.70 8.36 -9.27
N SER A 628 6.52 9.52 -9.89
CA SER A 628 5.21 10.00 -10.33
C SER A 628 5.03 9.87 -11.84
N MET A 629 3.80 9.64 -12.26
CA MET A 629 3.41 9.69 -13.67
C MET A 629 2.01 10.28 -13.78
N ASP A 630 1.86 11.25 -14.69
CA ASP A 630 0.60 11.90 -14.98
C ASP A 630 -0.08 11.18 -16.15
N GLY A 631 -1.35 10.83 -15.99
CA GLY A 631 -2.19 10.26 -17.03
C GLY A 631 -3.21 11.28 -17.51
N VAL A 632 -3.10 11.74 -18.75
CA VAL A 632 -4.09 12.63 -19.37
C VAL A 632 -4.93 11.85 -20.37
N ARG A 633 -6.25 11.82 -20.18
CA ARG A 633 -7.16 11.25 -21.16
C ARG A 633 -7.34 12.21 -22.34
N MET A 634 -7.13 11.70 -23.55
CA MET A 634 -7.33 12.46 -24.79
C MET A 634 -8.64 12.01 -25.46
N ASP A 635 -9.39 12.97 -25.99
CA ASP A 635 -10.47 12.70 -26.91
C ASP A 635 -9.87 12.32 -28.28
N PRO A 636 -10.17 11.13 -28.82
CA PRO A 636 -9.55 10.65 -30.06
C PRO A 636 -10.08 11.35 -31.32
N GLY A 637 -11.30 11.92 -31.31
CA GLY A 637 -11.82 12.67 -32.46
C GLY A 637 -11.15 14.04 -32.59
N THR A 638 -11.00 14.75 -31.47
CA THR A 638 -10.48 16.13 -31.45
C THR A 638 -8.98 16.21 -31.17
N GLY A 639 -8.37 15.14 -30.64
CA GLY A 639 -6.99 15.11 -30.18
C GLY A 639 -6.71 16.08 -29.02
N ARG A 640 -7.72 16.43 -28.22
CA ARG A 640 -7.63 17.35 -27.07
C ARG A 640 -7.74 16.60 -25.74
N PRO A 641 -7.16 17.11 -24.64
CA PRO A 641 -7.42 16.58 -23.31
C PRO A 641 -8.92 16.67 -22.98
N ILE A 642 -9.45 15.65 -22.30
CA ILE A 642 -10.79 15.68 -21.70
C ILE A 642 -10.65 16.37 -20.33
N GLU A 643 -11.47 17.39 -20.07
CA GLU A 643 -11.48 18.10 -18.80
C GLU A 643 -11.75 17.13 -17.63
N GLU A 644 -11.11 17.39 -16.50
CA GLU A 644 -11.22 16.61 -15.25
C GLU A 644 -10.79 15.13 -15.32
N ALA A 645 -10.37 14.63 -16.49
CA ALA A 645 -9.96 13.26 -16.71
C ALA A 645 -8.44 13.03 -16.56
N LYS A 646 -7.80 13.78 -15.64
CA LYS A 646 -6.40 13.57 -15.23
C LYS A 646 -6.35 12.49 -14.15
N THR A 647 -5.39 11.57 -14.24
CA THR A 647 -5.15 10.55 -13.21
C THR A 647 -3.67 10.56 -12.84
N ASP A 648 -3.38 10.80 -11.57
CA ASP A 648 -2.02 10.93 -11.08
C ASP A 648 -1.59 9.68 -10.30
N TYR A 649 -0.42 9.13 -10.64
CA TYR A 649 0.10 7.89 -10.06
C TYR A 649 1.35 8.19 -9.24
N LEU A 650 1.42 7.62 -8.04
CA LEU A 650 2.64 7.51 -7.22
C LEU A 650 2.95 6.03 -7.03
N PHE A 651 4.02 5.56 -7.67
CA PHE A 651 4.38 4.14 -7.67
C PHE A 651 5.82 3.90 -7.23
N ALA A 652 6.04 2.70 -6.69
CA ALA A 652 7.34 2.18 -6.36
C ALA A 652 8.13 1.88 -7.65
N TYR A 653 9.35 2.41 -7.75
CA TYR A 653 10.27 2.09 -8.85
C TYR A 653 11.72 2.04 -8.38
N GLY A 654 12.45 1.09 -8.95
CA GLY A 654 13.89 0.94 -8.77
C GLY A 654 14.29 -0.44 -8.29
N ASP A 655 15.53 -0.80 -8.54
CA ASP A 655 16.10 -2.09 -8.18
C ASP A 655 16.39 -2.22 -6.68
N GLN A 656 16.53 -1.10 -5.98
CA GLN A 656 16.69 -1.01 -4.53
C GLN A 656 15.42 -1.43 -3.74
N LEU A 657 14.26 -1.42 -4.38
CA LEU A 657 13.00 -1.83 -3.76
C LEU A 657 12.82 -3.35 -3.87
N VAL A 658 13.50 -4.09 -3.01
CA VAL A 658 13.52 -5.56 -3.05
C VAL A 658 12.43 -6.13 -2.13
N PHE A 659 11.50 -6.88 -2.72
CA PHE A 659 10.49 -7.65 -1.99
C PHE A 659 10.97 -9.09 -1.83
N ARG A 660 10.90 -9.61 -0.60
CA ARG A 660 11.24 -11.00 -0.28
C ARG A 660 10.01 -11.79 0.09
N LEU A 661 9.84 -12.96 -0.52
CA LEU A 661 8.73 -13.86 -0.26
C LEU A 661 9.21 -15.30 -0.10
N ARG A 662 8.41 -16.08 0.62
CA ARG A 662 8.67 -17.49 0.90
C ARG A 662 7.52 -18.35 0.39
N ILE A 663 7.83 -19.46 -0.24
CA ILE A 663 6.87 -20.51 -0.59
C ILE A 663 7.26 -21.77 0.20
N ASP A 664 6.35 -22.25 1.04
CA ASP A 664 6.50 -23.51 1.76
C ASP A 664 5.59 -24.58 1.16
N VAL A 665 6.10 -25.79 0.97
CA VAL A 665 5.36 -26.96 0.45
C VAL A 665 5.61 -28.13 1.40
N GLN A 666 4.54 -28.76 1.90
CA GLN A 666 4.63 -29.76 2.97
C GLN A 666 4.14 -31.13 2.53
N ASP A 667 4.86 -32.17 2.96
CA ASP A 667 4.50 -33.58 2.90
C ASP A 667 4.07 -34.01 1.49
N VAL A 668 4.93 -33.70 0.52
CA VAL A 668 4.73 -34.08 -0.88
C VAL A 668 5.01 -35.57 -1.08
N SER A 669 4.35 -36.15 -2.07
CA SER A 669 4.48 -37.56 -2.44
C SER A 669 4.60 -37.71 -3.96
N GLU A 670 4.87 -38.93 -4.43
CA GLU A 670 4.87 -39.23 -5.87
C GLU A 670 3.55 -38.89 -6.56
N LYS A 671 2.42 -38.93 -5.83
CA LYS A 671 1.10 -38.54 -6.36
C LYS A 671 0.99 -37.04 -6.66
N ASP A 672 1.90 -36.23 -6.11
CA ASP A 672 1.92 -34.78 -6.28
C ASP A 672 2.83 -34.34 -7.44
N ALA A 673 3.42 -35.27 -8.20
CA ALA A 673 4.38 -34.99 -9.27
C ALA A 673 3.87 -33.96 -10.30
N GLU A 674 2.61 -34.06 -10.71
CA GLU A 674 1.98 -33.10 -11.65
C GLU A 674 1.87 -31.69 -11.04
N ALA A 675 1.44 -31.60 -9.77
CA ALA A 675 1.32 -30.33 -9.07
C ALA A 675 2.68 -29.66 -8.83
N LEU A 676 3.72 -30.46 -8.55
CA LEU A 676 5.10 -29.98 -8.40
C LEU A 676 5.72 -29.55 -9.74
N SER A 677 5.44 -30.29 -10.81
CA SER A 677 5.88 -29.91 -12.17
C SER A 677 5.23 -28.61 -12.61
N LEU A 678 3.93 -28.43 -12.35
CA LEU A 678 3.23 -27.17 -12.54
C LEU A 678 3.86 -26.05 -11.70
N LEU A 679 4.16 -26.28 -10.41
CA LEU A 679 4.81 -25.27 -9.58
C LEU A 679 6.19 -24.86 -10.14
N ALA A 680 6.99 -25.81 -10.63
CA ALA A 680 8.27 -25.51 -11.27
C ALA A 680 8.10 -24.63 -12.52
N HIS A 681 7.12 -24.93 -13.38
CA HIS A 681 6.76 -24.08 -14.52
C HIS A 681 6.29 -22.69 -14.10
N LEU A 682 5.50 -22.55 -13.04
CA LEU A 682 5.05 -21.25 -12.54
C LEU A 682 6.19 -20.42 -11.94
N LEU A 683 7.15 -21.07 -11.28
CA LEU A 683 8.37 -20.41 -10.78
C LEU A 683 9.22 -19.90 -11.95
N ARG A 684 9.33 -20.67 -13.03
CA ARG A 684 9.95 -20.21 -14.29
C ARG A 684 9.20 -19.02 -14.88
N ASP A 685 7.87 -19.10 -15.02
CA ASP A 685 7.04 -18.00 -15.54
C ASP A 685 7.23 -16.73 -14.68
N PHE A 686 7.33 -16.85 -13.36
CA PHE A 686 7.56 -15.70 -12.47
C PHE A 686 8.97 -15.10 -12.61
N ARG A 687 9.98 -15.92 -12.89
CA ARG A 687 11.35 -15.45 -13.19
C ARG A 687 11.44 -14.72 -14.54
N GLU A 688 10.73 -15.23 -15.54
CA GLU A 688 10.67 -14.63 -16.89
C GLU A 688 9.77 -13.38 -16.93
N GLY A 689 8.97 -13.15 -15.88
CA GLY A 689 8.13 -11.98 -15.71
C GLY A 689 6.70 -12.16 -16.23
N ASP A 690 6.26 -13.39 -16.47
CA ASP A 690 4.95 -13.75 -17.05
C ASP A 690 3.82 -13.86 -16.02
N ILE A 691 4.11 -13.67 -14.73
CA ILE A 691 3.11 -13.61 -13.65
C ILE A 691 3.02 -12.18 -13.10
N PRO A 692 2.10 -11.35 -13.60
CA PRO A 692 1.99 -9.97 -13.16
C PRO A 692 1.29 -9.82 -11.81
N LEU A 693 1.84 -8.97 -10.93
CA LEU A 693 1.32 -8.67 -9.60
C LEU A 693 0.62 -7.30 -9.56
N GLY A 694 -0.48 -7.19 -8.81
CA GLY A 694 -1.14 -5.89 -8.58
C GLY A 694 -2.04 -5.39 -9.72
N GLY A 695 -2.23 -4.07 -9.77
CA GLY A 695 -3.07 -3.34 -10.74
C GLY A 695 -2.32 -2.81 -11.96
N GLU A 696 -3.03 -2.16 -12.88
CA GLU A 696 -2.47 -1.45 -14.05
C GLU A 696 -1.60 -2.30 -15.01
N LYS A 697 -1.86 -3.61 -15.05
CA LYS A 697 -1.12 -4.59 -15.88
C LYS A 697 -1.08 -4.26 -17.37
N GLY A 698 -2.11 -3.60 -17.89
CA GLY A 698 -2.20 -3.20 -19.31
C GLY A 698 -1.25 -2.05 -19.70
N VAL A 699 -0.69 -1.33 -18.72
CA VAL A 699 0.32 -0.27 -18.93
C VAL A 699 1.69 -0.70 -18.39
N GLY A 700 1.96 -2.00 -18.36
CA GLY A 700 3.29 -2.54 -18.02
C GLY A 700 3.60 -2.64 -16.53
N PHE A 701 2.66 -2.29 -15.65
CA PHE A 701 2.88 -2.39 -14.20
C PHE A 701 2.75 -3.85 -13.74
N GLY A 702 3.51 -4.21 -12.72
CA GLY A 702 3.41 -5.50 -12.03
C GLY A 702 4.11 -6.67 -12.72
N TRP A 703 4.66 -6.48 -13.93
CA TRP A 703 5.41 -7.50 -14.66
C TRP A 703 6.82 -7.67 -14.11
N VAL A 704 6.91 -8.12 -12.86
CA VAL A 704 8.16 -8.26 -12.11
C VAL A 704 8.87 -9.57 -12.44
N GLN A 705 10.19 -9.56 -12.38
CA GLN A 705 11.02 -10.75 -12.54
C GLN A 705 11.56 -11.18 -11.18
N ALA A 706 11.27 -12.42 -10.81
CA ALA A 706 11.79 -13.00 -9.57
C ALA A 706 13.15 -13.67 -9.77
N LYS A 707 13.90 -13.78 -8.67
CA LYS A 707 15.11 -14.60 -8.52
C LYS A 707 14.91 -15.55 -7.36
N VAL A 708 15.41 -16.77 -7.49
CA VAL A 708 15.41 -17.74 -6.38
C VAL A 708 16.68 -17.49 -5.57
N GLU A 709 16.53 -17.08 -4.32
CA GLU A 709 17.68 -16.85 -3.43
C GLU A 709 18.14 -18.18 -2.83
N ARG A 710 17.19 -18.98 -2.35
CA ARG A 710 17.47 -20.23 -1.64
C ARG A 710 16.37 -21.26 -1.82
N LEU A 711 16.78 -22.52 -1.90
CA LEU A 711 15.93 -23.70 -1.82
C LEU A 711 16.42 -24.56 -0.65
N THR A 712 15.52 -24.89 0.26
CA THR A 712 15.78 -25.84 1.35
C THR A 712 14.80 -26.99 1.25
N TRP A 713 15.32 -28.21 1.12
CA TRP A 713 14.54 -29.44 1.17
C TRP A 713 14.89 -30.22 2.43
N MET A 714 13.87 -30.67 3.16
CA MET A 714 14.00 -31.52 4.34
C MET A 714 13.14 -32.76 4.17
N THR A 715 13.70 -33.93 4.44
CA THR A 715 12.97 -35.20 4.40
C THR A 715 13.42 -36.16 5.49
N THR A 716 12.51 -36.99 5.99
CA THR A 716 12.84 -38.10 6.89
C THR A 716 13.25 -39.36 6.12
N ASP A 717 13.02 -39.41 4.81
CA ASP A 717 13.37 -40.53 3.93
C ASP A 717 14.25 -40.06 2.75
N PRO A 718 15.58 -40.27 2.81
CA PRO A 718 16.49 -39.85 1.74
C PRO A 718 16.25 -40.61 0.43
N ASN A 719 15.53 -41.74 0.46
CA ASN A 719 15.19 -42.53 -0.73
C ASN A 719 13.76 -42.25 -1.23
N GLY A 720 13.04 -41.30 -0.61
CA GLY A 720 11.69 -40.92 -1.01
C GLY A 720 11.64 -40.01 -2.24
N VAL A 721 10.53 -39.28 -2.40
CA VAL A 721 10.24 -38.37 -3.54
C VAL A 721 11.33 -37.30 -3.75
N GLY A 722 12.08 -36.94 -2.71
CA GLY A 722 13.21 -36.01 -2.81
C GLY A 722 14.29 -36.45 -3.80
N LYS A 723 14.54 -37.76 -3.92
CA LYS A 723 15.50 -38.31 -4.90
C LYS A 723 15.07 -38.06 -6.33
N ARG A 724 13.75 -38.07 -6.58
CA ARG A 724 13.17 -37.76 -7.89
C ARG A 724 13.20 -36.26 -8.19
N LEU A 725 12.91 -35.43 -7.19
CA LEU A 725 12.83 -33.97 -7.33
C LEU A 725 14.21 -33.31 -7.46
N PHE A 726 15.18 -33.76 -6.67
CA PHE A 726 16.49 -33.12 -6.53
C PHE A 726 17.65 -34.07 -6.92
N GLY A 727 17.34 -35.21 -7.53
CA GLY A 727 18.38 -36.15 -7.99
C GLY A 727 19.25 -36.69 -6.86
N GLY A 728 20.56 -36.77 -7.12
CA GLY A 728 21.57 -37.32 -6.20
C GLY A 728 22.30 -36.27 -5.35
N HIS A 729 21.76 -35.06 -5.18
CA HIS A 729 22.40 -34.06 -4.32
C HIS A 729 22.63 -34.61 -2.90
N PRO A 730 23.81 -34.36 -2.30
CA PRO A 730 24.12 -34.88 -0.97
C PRO A 730 23.20 -34.24 0.08
N LEU A 731 22.73 -35.07 1.02
CA LEU A 731 21.90 -34.64 2.14
C LEU A 731 22.72 -34.65 3.43
N THR A 732 22.65 -33.56 4.20
CA THR A 732 23.23 -33.46 5.53
C THR A 732 22.21 -33.88 6.60
N GLN A 733 22.67 -34.45 7.71
CA GLN A 733 21.78 -34.77 8.84
C GLN A 733 21.66 -33.54 9.75
N GLU A 734 20.44 -33.07 9.99
CA GLU A 734 20.14 -31.99 10.95
C GLU A 734 18.94 -32.40 11.81
N GLY A 735 19.19 -32.80 13.06
CA GLY A 735 18.14 -33.32 13.95
C GLY A 735 17.48 -34.57 13.35
N ILE A 736 16.16 -34.51 13.11
CA ILE A 736 15.37 -35.58 12.47
C ILE A 736 15.37 -35.50 10.94
N TRP A 737 15.92 -34.44 10.36
CA TRP A 737 15.83 -34.15 8.94
C TRP A 737 17.11 -34.54 8.20
N ARG A 738 16.93 -35.10 7.01
CA ARG A 738 17.94 -35.09 5.94
C ARG A 738 17.70 -33.83 5.12
N ARG A 739 18.70 -32.96 5.07
CA ARG A 739 18.58 -31.59 4.56
C ARG A 739 19.43 -31.36 3.32
N LEU A 740 18.86 -30.63 2.36
CA LEU A 740 19.53 -30.06 1.21
C LEU A 740 19.32 -28.55 1.23
N ASP A 741 20.39 -27.78 1.09
CA ASP A 741 20.34 -26.35 0.84
C ASP A 741 21.03 -26.04 -0.49
N LEU A 742 20.36 -25.28 -1.34
CA LEU A 742 20.89 -24.75 -2.59
C LEU A 742 20.64 -23.24 -2.62
N GLU A 743 21.56 -22.49 -3.22
CA GLU A 743 21.45 -21.03 -3.34
C GLU A 743 21.69 -20.59 -4.78
N GLY A 744 21.11 -19.44 -5.16
CA GLY A 744 21.29 -18.83 -6.48
C GLY A 744 21.01 -19.77 -7.65
N GLU A 745 21.91 -19.82 -8.62
CA GLU A 745 21.76 -20.62 -9.85
C GLU A 745 21.59 -22.12 -9.58
N ALA A 746 22.21 -22.65 -8.52
CA ALA A 746 22.04 -24.06 -8.15
C ALA A 746 20.61 -24.36 -7.70
N ALA A 747 20.00 -23.44 -6.92
CA ALA A 747 18.59 -23.54 -6.53
C ALA A 747 17.67 -23.44 -7.74
N GLU A 748 17.96 -22.52 -8.65
CA GLU A 748 17.20 -22.35 -9.90
C GLU A 748 17.30 -23.58 -10.81
N GLY A 749 18.50 -24.15 -10.95
CA GLY A 749 18.76 -25.33 -11.76
C GLY A 749 18.09 -26.60 -11.22
N ALA A 750 17.85 -26.67 -9.91
CA ALA A 750 17.15 -27.78 -9.26
C ALA A 750 15.61 -27.71 -9.40
N LEU A 751 15.04 -26.54 -9.71
CA LEU A 751 13.59 -26.34 -9.88
C LEU A 751 13.12 -26.72 -11.29
N ARG A 752 13.35 -27.97 -11.69
CA ARG A 752 12.91 -28.50 -12.99
C ARG A 752 11.60 -29.29 -12.84
N PRO A 753 10.71 -29.25 -13.85
CA PRO A 753 9.56 -30.14 -13.89
C PRO A 753 10.04 -31.61 -13.85
N VAL A 754 9.44 -32.42 -12.98
CA VAL A 754 9.76 -33.87 -12.88
C VAL A 754 9.02 -34.70 -13.91
N GLU A 755 7.93 -34.16 -14.46
CA GLU A 755 7.17 -34.72 -15.56
C GLU A 755 6.75 -33.59 -16.51
N ALA A 756 6.70 -33.88 -17.81
CA ALA A 756 6.14 -32.96 -18.78
C ALA A 756 4.61 -32.87 -18.60
N LEU A 757 4.05 -31.67 -18.67
CA LEU A 757 2.59 -31.48 -18.73
C LEU A 757 2.13 -31.87 -20.14
N LYS A 758 2.09 -33.17 -20.45
CA LYS A 758 1.67 -33.67 -21.76
C LYS A 758 0.16 -33.46 -21.92
N GLY A 759 -0.25 -32.80 -22.99
CA GLY A 759 -1.65 -32.71 -23.40
C GLY A 759 -2.13 -34.02 -24.03
N GLY A 760 -3.43 -34.28 -24.01
CA GLY A 760 -4.04 -35.27 -24.90
C GLY A 760 -4.29 -34.61 -26.26
N GLN A 761 -3.48 -34.91 -27.27
CA GLN A 761 -3.54 -34.43 -28.68
C GLN A 761 -3.77 -32.91 -28.96
N GLY A 762 -3.95 -32.05 -27.96
CA GLY A 762 -4.29 -30.64 -28.14
C GLY A 762 -3.07 -29.74 -28.27
N THR A 763 -2.70 -29.40 -29.50
CA THR A 763 -2.05 -28.12 -29.80
C THR A 763 -2.95 -26.98 -29.32
N SER A 764 -2.39 -25.85 -28.89
CA SER A 764 -3.19 -24.66 -28.56
C SER A 764 -4.18 -24.36 -29.69
N SER A 765 -5.46 -24.14 -29.33
CA SER A 765 -6.51 -23.86 -30.31
C SER A 765 -6.09 -22.70 -31.23
N PRO A 766 -6.21 -22.83 -32.55
CA PRO A 766 -5.91 -21.73 -33.49
C PRO A 766 -6.89 -20.56 -33.32
N ASN A 767 -8.02 -20.77 -32.63
CA ASN A 767 -9.00 -19.75 -32.31
C ASN A 767 -8.89 -19.31 -30.84
N PRO A 768 -9.02 -18.01 -30.54
CA PRO A 768 -9.14 -17.51 -29.18
C PRO A 768 -10.34 -18.10 -28.42
N PRO A 769 -10.22 -18.34 -27.09
CA PRO A 769 -11.37 -18.73 -26.29
C PRO A 769 -12.38 -17.58 -26.20
N ARG A 770 -13.68 -17.89 -26.21
CA ARG A 770 -14.76 -16.91 -26.08
C ARG A 770 -15.60 -17.19 -24.84
N ALA A 771 -15.95 -16.13 -24.12
CA ALA A 771 -16.89 -16.20 -23.01
C ALA A 771 -18.33 -16.38 -23.52
N SER A 772 -19.24 -16.76 -22.64
CA SER A 772 -20.67 -16.92 -22.96
C SER A 772 -21.33 -15.64 -23.51
N GLN A 773 -20.79 -14.47 -23.14
CA GLN A 773 -21.24 -13.16 -23.62
C GLN A 773 -20.62 -12.76 -24.96
N GLY A 774 -19.77 -13.59 -25.57
CA GLY A 774 -19.23 -13.41 -26.93
C GLY A 774 -17.85 -12.74 -27.01
N PHE A 775 -17.38 -12.06 -25.96
CA PHE A 775 -16.05 -11.46 -25.93
C PHE A 775 -14.93 -12.51 -25.80
N ILE A 776 -13.71 -12.16 -26.22
CA ILE A 776 -12.54 -13.03 -26.11
C ILE A 776 -12.09 -13.15 -24.65
N SER A 777 -12.08 -14.37 -24.15
CA SER A 777 -11.82 -14.70 -22.76
C SER A 777 -10.32 -14.74 -22.44
N HIS A 778 -9.97 -14.39 -21.20
CA HIS A 778 -8.63 -14.59 -20.62
C HIS A 778 -8.48 -15.92 -19.88
N ARG A 779 -9.50 -16.78 -19.90
CA ARG A 779 -9.57 -18.01 -19.09
C ARG A 779 -8.51 -19.06 -19.45
N SER A 780 -8.13 -19.13 -20.73
CA SER A 780 -7.08 -19.99 -21.27
C SER A 780 -6.36 -19.28 -22.41
N PHE A 781 -5.31 -19.89 -22.95
CA PHE A 781 -4.61 -19.39 -24.13
C PHE A 781 -5.10 -20.09 -25.41
N GLY A 782 -5.27 -19.31 -26.47
CA GLY A 782 -5.60 -19.76 -27.82
C GLY A 782 -5.25 -18.66 -28.82
N GLY A 783 -5.53 -18.87 -30.11
CA GLY A 783 -5.16 -17.91 -31.14
C GLY A 783 -3.67 -17.57 -31.11
N TYR A 784 -3.34 -16.29 -31.26
CA TYR A 784 -1.96 -15.80 -31.23
C TYR A 784 -1.63 -15.12 -29.89
N CYS A 785 -0.58 -15.61 -29.24
CA CYS A 785 0.01 -15.05 -28.03
C CYS A 785 1.50 -14.82 -28.26
N GLY A 786 2.07 -13.76 -27.70
CA GLY A 786 3.48 -13.47 -27.93
C GLY A 786 3.98 -12.18 -27.29
N THR A 787 5.20 -11.83 -27.66
CA THR A 787 5.87 -10.58 -27.27
C THR A 787 6.48 -9.95 -28.50
N LEU A 788 6.25 -8.64 -28.69
CA LEU A 788 6.97 -7.81 -29.63
C LEU A 788 8.04 -7.03 -28.87
N SER A 789 9.29 -7.17 -29.27
CA SER A 789 10.37 -6.31 -28.81
C SER A 789 10.59 -5.23 -29.86
N VAL A 790 10.51 -3.96 -29.43
CA VAL A 790 10.43 -2.82 -30.34
C VAL A 790 11.51 -1.81 -30.00
N GLU A 791 12.24 -1.36 -31.02
CA GLU A 791 13.13 -0.22 -30.92
C GLU A 791 12.46 1.01 -31.57
N GLY A 792 12.37 2.09 -30.80
CA GLY A 792 11.92 3.39 -31.26
C GLY A 792 13.10 4.34 -31.49
N GLU A 793 13.19 4.95 -32.66
CA GLU A 793 14.18 5.96 -33.01
C GLU A 793 13.49 7.34 -33.12
N ALA A 794 13.98 8.33 -32.38
CA ALA A 794 13.49 9.70 -32.52
C ALA A 794 13.92 10.29 -33.87
N LEU A 795 12.99 10.77 -34.68
CA LEU A 795 13.30 11.43 -35.98
C LEU A 795 13.31 12.96 -35.86
N THR A 796 12.55 13.48 -34.91
CA THR A 796 12.52 14.91 -34.55
C THR A 796 12.64 15.01 -33.03
N PRO A 797 13.03 16.17 -32.46
CA PRO A 797 13.10 16.32 -31.02
C PRO A 797 11.80 15.85 -30.35
N LEU A 798 11.93 15.00 -29.34
CA LEU A 798 10.81 14.36 -28.67
C LEU A 798 10.84 14.71 -27.18
N SER A 799 9.74 15.24 -26.67
CA SER A 799 9.61 15.56 -25.25
C SER A 799 8.27 15.07 -24.73
N VAL A 800 8.33 14.20 -23.73
CA VAL A 800 7.21 13.96 -22.83
C VAL A 800 7.58 14.70 -21.55
N GLN A 801 6.70 15.58 -21.07
CA GLN A 801 7.00 16.37 -19.88
C GLN A 801 7.18 15.47 -18.65
N GLU A 802 8.20 15.73 -17.84
CA GLU A 802 8.35 15.11 -16.53
C GLU A 802 7.16 15.42 -15.60
N SER A 803 6.85 14.47 -14.72
CA SER A 803 5.82 14.61 -13.69
C SER A 803 6.40 15.22 -12.41
N GLY A 804 5.56 15.92 -11.65
CA GLY A 804 5.95 16.52 -10.38
C GLY A 804 6.50 17.94 -10.53
N GLU A 805 7.55 18.24 -9.78
CA GLU A 805 8.18 19.55 -9.72
C GLU A 805 8.97 19.90 -11.00
N PRO A 806 8.95 21.15 -11.49
CA PRO A 806 9.85 21.55 -12.58
C PRO A 806 11.32 21.34 -12.19
N SER A 807 12.11 20.70 -13.05
CA SER A 807 13.55 20.53 -12.81
C SER A 807 14.30 21.87 -12.69
N TYR A 808 13.80 22.91 -13.36
CA TYR A 808 14.44 24.22 -13.41
C TYR A 808 13.41 25.33 -13.26
N ARG A 809 13.79 26.42 -12.58
CA ARG A 809 12.92 27.58 -12.34
C ARG A 809 13.73 28.86 -12.45
N ALA A 810 13.09 29.91 -12.95
CA ALA A 810 13.62 31.28 -12.95
C ALA A 810 12.48 32.27 -12.70
N THR A 811 12.83 33.50 -12.31
CA THR A 811 11.87 34.59 -12.14
C THR A 811 12.26 35.73 -13.07
N LEU A 812 11.32 36.16 -13.91
CA LEU A 812 11.46 37.34 -14.78
C LEU A 812 10.53 38.45 -14.27
N GLU A 813 10.67 39.67 -14.80
CA GLU A 813 9.88 40.85 -14.41
C GLU A 813 8.35 40.62 -14.52
N GLY A 814 7.90 39.71 -15.40
CA GLY A 814 6.50 39.33 -15.56
C GLY A 814 6.04 38.06 -14.82
N GLY A 815 6.89 37.46 -13.96
CA GLY A 815 6.54 36.32 -13.10
C GLY A 815 7.43 35.08 -13.25
N PRO A 816 7.10 33.98 -12.52
CA PRO A 816 7.90 32.76 -12.55
C PRO A 816 7.80 32.02 -13.89
N VAL A 817 8.91 31.38 -14.26
CA VAL A 817 9.08 30.57 -15.47
C VAL A 817 9.64 29.21 -15.09
N ASN A 818 9.01 28.15 -15.61
CA ASN A 818 9.37 26.77 -15.34
C ASN A 818 10.05 26.14 -16.56
N GLY A 819 11.20 25.50 -16.32
CA GLY A 819 11.91 24.66 -17.27
C GLY A 819 11.67 23.19 -16.97
N TRP A 820 11.10 22.48 -17.94
CA TRP A 820 10.73 21.07 -17.78
C TRP A 820 11.71 20.15 -18.48
N ASP A 821 12.10 19.08 -17.80
CA ASP A 821 12.84 18.00 -18.45
C ASP A 821 11.91 17.00 -19.18
N CYS A 822 12.53 16.12 -19.97
CA CYS A 822 11.89 14.90 -20.45
C CYS A 822 11.55 13.97 -19.28
N PHE A 823 10.47 13.21 -19.43
CA PHE A 823 10.06 12.20 -18.47
C PHE A 823 11.21 11.22 -18.19
N SER A 824 11.51 11.08 -16.91
CA SER A 824 12.43 10.09 -16.38
C SER A 824 11.78 9.34 -15.23
N MET A 825 12.21 8.10 -15.02
CA MET A 825 11.81 7.30 -13.86
C MET A 825 12.56 7.83 -12.62
N SER A 826 12.02 8.89 -12.01
CA SER A 826 12.66 9.63 -10.92
C SER A 826 11.64 10.20 -9.92
N PRO A 827 12.09 10.59 -8.71
CA PRO A 827 11.24 11.25 -7.72
C PRO A 827 10.50 12.49 -8.23
N PRO A 828 9.27 12.75 -7.71
CA PRO A 828 8.49 13.92 -8.09
C PRO A 828 9.13 15.23 -7.66
N GLU A 829 9.95 15.23 -6.61
CA GLU A 829 10.67 16.41 -6.12
C GLU A 829 11.99 16.59 -6.85
N ALA A 830 12.27 17.79 -7.36
CA ALA A 830 13.41 18.04 -8.24
C ALA A 830 14.76 17.79 -7.54
N GLY A 831 14.88 18.19 -6.27
CA GLY A 831 16.09 18.01 -5.46
C GLY A 831 16.44 16.57 -5.11
N LEU A 832 15.50 15.64 -5.25
CA LEU A 832 15.70 14.21 -4.99
C LEU A 832 16.04 13.40 -6.25
N ARG A 833 15.97 14.01 -7.44
CA ARG A 833 16.24 13.31 -8.71
C ARG A 833 17.72 13.01 -8.87
N PRO A 834 18.11 11.79 -9.28
CA PRO A 834 19.51 11.47 -9.52
C PRO A 834 20.05 12.25 -10.72
N VAL A 835 21.37 12.46 -10.75
CA VAL A 835 22.07 13.07 -11.90
C VAL A 835 21.95 12.18 -13.14
N GLY A 836 22.19 10.88 -12.98
CA GLY A 836 21.96 9.87 -14.03
C GLY A 836 20.49 9.49 -14.10
N ARG A 837 19.68 10.27 -14.82
CA ARG A 837 18.25 10.01 -15.01
C ARG A 837 18.01 8.90 -16.03
N VAL A 838 17.08 7.99 -15.71
CA VAL A 838 16.60 6.98 -16.68
C VAL A 838 15.44 7.59 -17.46
N TYR A 839 15.74 8.19 -18.60
CA TYR A 839 14.74 8.77 -19.50
C TYR A 839 13.90 7.69 -20.18
N ALA A 840 12.60 7.92 -20.28
CA ALA A 840 11.70 6.96 -20.87
C ALA A 840 10.50 7.63 -21.58
N LEU A 841 9.95 6.93 -22.55
CA LEU A 841 8.56 7.10 -22.97
C LEU A 841 7.65 6.38 -21.95
N PRO A 842 6.68 7.08 -21.32
CA PRO A 842 5.71 6.41 -20.45
C PRO A 842 4.92 5.36 -21.22
N SER A 843 4.75 4.18 -20.62
CA SER A 843 4.00 3.07 -21.21
C SER A 843 2.56 3.45 -21.59
N LYS A 844 1.89 4.27 -20.77
CA LYS A 844 0.54 4.79 -21.03
C LYS A 844 0.51 5.71 -22.26
N GLY A 845 1.57 6.47 -22.50
CA GLY A 845 1.72 7.31 -23.69
C GLY A 845 1.90 6.50 -24.96
N ILE A 846 2.78 5.49 -24.93
CA ILE A 846 3.00 4.55 -26.04
C ILE A 846 1.69 3.81 -26.37
N ARG A 847 1.07 3.20 -25.35
CA ARG A 847 -0.21 2.49 -25.48
C ARG A 847 -1.28 3.41 -26.04
N GLY A 848 -1.39 4.65 -25.56
CA GLY A 848 -2.39 5.62 -26.03
C GLY A 848 -2.23 5.99 -27.49
N ALA A 849 -0.99 6.21 -27.95
CA ALA A 849 -0.69 6.51 -29.35
C ALA A 849 -1.02 5.34 -30.28
N ILE A 850 -0.61 4.12 -29.91
CA ILE A 850 -0.87 2.92 -30.71
C ILE A 850 -2.35 2.53 -30.67
N ARG A 851 -3.03 2.68 -29.52
CA ARG A 851 -4.48 2.50 -29.36
C ARG A 851 -5.25 3.44 -30.29
N HIS A 852 -4.86 4.71 -30.33
CA HIS A 852 -5.48 5.70 -31.22
C HIS A 852 -5.33 5.29 -32.68
N LEU A 853 -4.12 4.94 -33.11
CA LEU A 853 -3.89 4.48 -34.48
C LEU A 853 -4.68 3.21 -34.80
N TYR A 854 -4.75 2.25 -33.88
CA TYR A 854 -5.54 1.03 -34.03
C TYR A 854 -7.04 1.33 -34.14
N ALA A 855 -7.56 2.32 -33.41
CA ALA A 855 -8.94 2.77 -33.53
C ALA A 855 -9.25 3.27 -34.94
N VAL A 856 -8.33 4.01 -35.56
CA VAL A 856 -8.46 4.47 -36.96
C VAL A 856 -8.33 3.29 -37.92
N ALA A 857 -7.32 2.43 -37.74
CA ALA A 857 -7.08 1.27 -38.60
C ALA A 857 -8.22 0.24 -38.60
N SER A 858 -9.04 0.22 -37.54
CA SER A 858 -10.20 -0.66 -37.38
C SER A 858 -11.55 0.05 -37.53
N ASP A 859 -11.55 1.37 -37.74
CA ASP A 859 -12.75 2.22 -37.72
C ASP A 859 -13.66 2.00 -36.50
N SER A 860 -13.05 1.96 -35.31
CA SER A 860 -13.75 1.73 -34.05
C SER A 860 -14.58 2.96 -33.64
N ARG A 861 -15.80 3.08 -34.17
CA ARG A 861 -16.68 4.25 -33.96
C ARG A 861 -17.48 4.15 -32.67
N GLY A 862 -17.25 5.11 -31.77
CA GLY A 862 -18.02 5.27 -30.52
C GLY A 862 -17.77 4.15 -29.51
N PRO A 863 -18.18 4.32 -28.25
CA PRO A 863 -18.01 3.30 -27.23
C PRO A 863 -18.98 2.13 -27.43
N GLY A 864 -18.55 0.91 -27.14
CA GLY A 864 -19.41 -0.26 -27.08
C GLY A 864 -20.51 -0.08 -26.02
N PRO A 865 -21.76 -0.49 -26.30
CA PRO A 865 -22.87 -0.32 -25.35
C PRO A 865 -22.76 -1.23 -24.12
N ASP A 866 -22.18 -2.43 -24.29
CA ASP A 866 -21.99 -3.42 -23.24
C ASP A 866 -20.83 -4.38 -23.60
N ILE A 867 -20.39 -5.17 -22.61
CA ILE A 867 -19.25 -6.08 -22.75
C ILE A 867 -19.39 -7.14 -23.86
N GLY A 868 -20.61 -7.48 -24.28
CA GLY A 868 -20.85 -8.43 -25.37
C GLY A 868 -20.77 -7.80 -26.77
N ARG A 869 -20.76 -6.47 -26.87
CA ARG A 869 -20.80 -5.70 -28.12
C ARG A 869 -19.70 -4.64 -28.17
N LEU A 870 -18.46 -5.05 -27.92
CA LEU A 870 -17.29 -4.18 -27.98
C LEU A 870 -16.85 -3.92 -29.42
N ASN A 871 -16.35 -2.72 -29.69
CA ASN A 871 -15.64 -2.44 -30.94
C ASN A 871 -14.24 -3.11 -30.93
N ALA A 872 -13.56 -3.11 -32.08
CA ALA A 872 -12.26 -3.81 -32.23
C ALA A 872 -11.17 -3.25 -31.31
N GLU A 873 -11.13 -1.93 -31.12
CA GLU A 873 -10.20 -1.24 -30.22
C GLU A 873 -10.43 -1.67 -28.76
N GLU A 874 -11.66 -1.55 -28.28
CA GLU A 874 -12.06 -1.88 -26.91
C GLU A 874 -11.85 -3.37 -26.58
N SER A 875 -12.13 -4.25 -27.54
CA SER A 875 -11.89 -5.70 -27.41
C SER A 875 -10.40 -6.03 -27.20
N LEU A 876 -9.49 -5.26 -27.81
CA LEU A 876 -8.05 -5.49 -27.75
C LEU A 876 -7.38 -4.74 -26.59
N PHE A 877 -7.64 -3.45 -26.45
CA PHE A 877 -7.01 -2.60 -25.42
C PHE A 877 -7.76 -2.60 -24.09
N GLY A 878 -8.95 -3.18 -24.02
CA GLY A 878 -9.77 -3.28 -22.81
C GLY A 878 -10.78 -2.16 -22.69
N TRP A 879 -11.78 -2.40 -21.83
CA TRP A 879 -12.99 -1.59 -21.76
C TRP A 879 -13.54 -1.49 -20.34
N VAL A 880 -14.13 -0.34 -20.01
CA VAL A 880 -14.84 -0.10 -18.74
C VAL A 880 -16.14 0.60 -19.08
N GLY A 881 -17.25 -0.10 -18.86
CA GLY A 881 -18.62 0.41 -19.05
C GLY A 881 -19.29 0.79 -17.74
N ARG A 882 -20.61 1.01 -17.83
CA ARG A 882 -21.45 1.38 -16.69
C ARG A 882 -22.15 0.14 -16.12
N GLY A 883 -22.19 0.03 -14.79
CA GLY A 883 -22.91 -1.04 -14.09
C GLY A 883 -22.03 -2.23 -13.67
N PRO A 884 -22.61 -3.20 -12.95
CA PRO A 884 -21.86 -4.31 -12.36
C PRO A 884 -21.27 -5.22 -13.44
N ASN A 885 -20.03 -5.66 -13.22
CA ASN A 885 -19.31 -6.58 -14.10
C ASN A 885 -19.08 -6.09 -15.55
N GLN A 886 -19.27 -4.80 -15.84
CA GLN A 886 -19.02 -4.19 -17.14
C GLN A 886 -17.56 -3.68 -17.25
N ALA A 887 -16.59 -4.58 -17.11
CA ALA A 887 -15.18 -4.28 -17.29
C ALA A 887 -14.44 -5.48 -17.87
N LEU A 888 -13.53 -5.22 -18.82
CA LEU A 888 -12.70 -6.20 -19.52
C LEU A 888 -11.25 -5.72 -19.54
N MET A 889 -10.32 -6.54 -19.08
CA MET A 889 -8.90 -6.24 -19.22
C MET A 889 -8.47 -6.34 -20.69
N GLY A 890 -7.63 -5.40 -21.13
CA GLY A 890 -7.00 -5.47 -22.44
C GLY A 890 -6.15 -6.73 -22.63
N ARG A 891 -6.09 -7.20 -23.87
CA ARG A 891 -5.29 -8.34 -24.33
C ARG A 891 -3.89 -7.94 -24.79
N VAL A 892 -3.52 -6.66 -24.63
CA VAL A 892 -2.18 -6.11 -24.90
C VAL A 892 -1.65 -5.37 -23.66
N SER A 893 -0.34 -5.44 -23.44
CA SER A 893 0.38 -4.70 -22.40
C SER A 893 1.66 -4.10 -22.95
N PHE A 894 1.94 -2.85 -22.57
CA PHE A 894 3.09 -2.08 -23.04
C PHE A 894 4.05 -1.78 -21.88
N SER A 895 5.34 -2.04 -22.05
CA SER A 895 6.37 -1.56 -21.11
C SER A 895 6.71 -0.08 -21.34
N PHE A 896 7.52 0.48 -20.45
CA PHE A 896 8.15 1.79 -20.69
C PHE A 896 9.14 1.69 -21.85
N GLY A 897 9.27 2.77 -22.61
CA GLY A 897 10.27 2.91 -23.68
C GLY A 897 11.52 3.58 -23.15
N VAL A 898 12.42 2.81 -22.55
CA VAL A 898 13.64 3.34 -21.90
C VAL A 898 14.66 3.75 -22.96
N PHE A 899 15.22 4.95 -22.86
CA PHE A 899 16.25 5.47 -23.76
C PHE A 899 17.66 5.04 -23.32
N GLU A 900 18.49 4.68 -24.29
CA GLU A 900 19.90 4.36 -24.08
C GLU A 900 20.75 5.63 -24.25
N GLY A 901 21.09 6.29 -23.14
CA GLY A 901 21.98 7.47 -23.12
C GLY A 901 21.60 8.59 -24.10
N PRO A 902 20.35 9.12 -24.05
CA PRO A 902 19.87 10.07 -25.05
C PRO A 902 20.60 11.41 -25.00
N GLU A 903 20.79 12.02 -26.17
CA GLU A 903 21.22 13.43 -26.27
C GLU A 903 20.02 14.35 -26.05
N LEU A 904 20.21 15.43 -25.25
CA LEU A 904 19.16 16.36 -24.89
C LEU A 904 19.54 17.78 -25.29
N ALA A 905 18.55 18.57 -25.74
CA ALA A 905 18.70 20.01 -25.89
C ALA A 905 17.49 20.77 -25.34
N TRP A 906 17.72 22.03 -24.98
CA TRP A 906 16.66 22.94 -24.57
C TRP A 906 15.96 23.55 -25.77
N PHE A 907 14.65 23.72 -25.63
CA PHE A 907 13.81 24.39 -26.60
C PHE A 907 12.93 25.43 -25.92
N GLN A 908 12.80 26.57 -26.59
CA GLN A 908 11.87 27.63 -26.26
C GLN A 908 10.79 27.70 -27.35
N VAL A 909 9.53 27.69 -26.90
CA VAL A 909 8.37 27.83 -27.77
C VAL A 909 7.54 29.03 -27.29
N PRO A 910 7.53 30.15 -28.04
CA PRO A 910 6.75 31.32 -27.67
C PRO A 910 5.25 31.07 -27.81
N TYR A 911 4.45 31.68 -26.93
CA TYR A 911 2.98 31.70 -27.03
C TYR A 911 2.51 33.06 -27.59
N PRO A 912 1.44 33.12 -28.41
CA PRO A 912 0.66 32.00 -28.96
C PRO A 912 1.33 31.36 -30.18
N TYR A 913 1.52 30.04 -30.13
CA TYR A 913 2.09 29.25 -31.24
C TYR A 913 1.05 28.76 -32.26
N GLY A 914 -0.24 28.95 -31.98
CA GLY A 914 -1.36 28.38 -32.77
C GLY A 914 -1.53 28.96 -34.18
N TRP A 915 -0.82 30.05 -34.48
CA TRP A 915 -0.84 30.72 -35.79
C TRP A 915 0.04 30.02 -36.83
N TRP A 916 0.97 29.15 -36.41
CA TRP A 916 1.84 28.42 -37.32
C TRP A 916 1.14 27.19 -37.89
N GLN A 917 1.14 27.06 -39.22
CA GLN A 917 0.56 25.94 -39.95
C GLN A 917 1.56 25.42 -40.98
N HIS A 918 1.66 24.09 -41.12
CA HIS A 918 2.47 23.46 -42.14
C HIS A 918 1.58 23.06 -43.33
N LEU A 919 1.62 23.86 -44.40
CA LEU A 919 0.78 23.72 -45.59
C LEU A 919 1.66 23.63 -46.84
N GLY A 920 1.37 22.69 -47.74
CA GLY A 920 2.13 22.54 -48.99
C GLY A 920 3.63 22.24 -48.81
N GLY A 921 4.04 21.71 -47.65
CA GLY A 921 5.45 21.45 -47.33
C GLY A 921 6.22 22.66 -46.79
N GLN A 922 5.53 23.76 -46.43
CA GLN A 922 6.15 24.96 -45.87
C GLN A 922 5.39 25.45 -44.63
N TRP A 923 6.13 26.09 -43.72
CA TRP A 923 5.55 26.76 -42.55
C TRP A 923 5.01 28.14 -42.91
N GLN A 924 3.75 28.41 -42.59
CA GLN A 924 3.09 29.68 -42.78
C GLN A 924 2.55 30.19 -41.44
N ASN A 925 2.70 31.49 -41.17
CA ASN A 925 2.13 32.14 -40.00
C ASN A 925 0.79 32.81 -40.39
N VAL A 926 -0.30 32.15 -40.02
CA VAL A 926 -1.67 32.60 -40.31
C VAL A 926 -2.21 33.36 -39.10
N SER A 927 -2.15 34.70 -39.17
CA SER A 927 -2.61 35.59 -38.09
C SER A 927 -4.04 35.27 -37.65
N ARG A 928 -4.25 35.08 -36.34
CA ARG A 928 -5.52 34.67 -35.71
C ARG A 928 -6.08 33.32 -36.22
N GLY A 929 -5.31 32.54 -36.97
CA GLY A 929 -5.68 31.19 -37.37
C GLY A 929 -5.69 30.21 -36.19
N ARG A 930 -6.44 29.11 -36.32
CA ARG A 930 -6.32 27.93 -35.45
C ARG A 930 -5.38 26.93 -36.10
N ALA A 931 -4.71 26.09 -35.30
CA ALA A 931 -3.91 24.98 -35.83
C ALA A 931 -4.77 24.08 -36.74
N SER A 932 -4.29 23.80 -37.95
CA SER A 932 -4.96 22.90 -38.88
C SER A 932 -5.05 21.48 -38.29
N ALA A 933 -6.19 20.82 -38.49
CA ALA A 933 -6.40 19.44 -38.08
C ALA A 933 -6.37 18.55 -39.33
N LEU A 934 -5.41 17.60 -39.36
CA LEU A 934 -5.43 16.53 -40.34
C LEU A 934 -6.44 15.48 -39.86
N LEU A 935 -7.51 15.28 -40.63
CA LEU A 935 -8.57 14.33 -40.31
C LEU A 935 -8.52 13.14 -41.28
N VAL A 936 -8.56 11.94 -40.72
CA VAL A 936 -8.76 10.68 -41.45
C VAL A 936 -10.22 10.26 -41.29
N GLY A 937 -10.87 9.85 -42.38
CA GLY A 937 -12.30 9.49 -42.36
C GLY A 937 -13.21 10.62 -41.83
N GLN A 938 -12.82 11.88 -42.03
CA GLN A 938 -13.52 13.10 -41.54
C GLN A 938 -13.71 13.20 -40.01
N ARG A 939 -13.07 12.32 -39.23
CA ARG A 939 -13.30 12.20 -37.78
C ARG A 939 -12.01 12.13 -36.98
N TRP A 940 -11.05 11.33 -37.44
CA TRP A 940 -9.91 10.95 -36.64
C TRP A 940 -8.77 11.94 -36.82
N ARG A 941 -8.45 12.68 -35.76
CA ARG A 941 -7.35 13.63 -35.83
C ARG A 941 -6.00 12.94 -35.75
N LEU A 942 -5.14 13.23 -36.71
CA LEU A 942 -3.70 12.94 -36.70
C LEU A 942 -2.88 14.23 -36.74
N PHE A 943 -1.59 14.10 -36.46
CA PHE A 943 -0.65 15.22 -36.46
C PHE A 943 0.38 14.97 -37.57
N PRO A 944 0.57 15.93 -38.49
CA PRO A 944 1.49 15.74 -39.60
C PRO A 944 2.95 15.68 -39.12
N HIS A 945 3.77 14.96 -39.86
CA HIS A 945 5.21 15.00 -39.75
C HIS A 945 5.73 16.22 -40.52
N ALA A 946 6.42 17.11 -39.81
CA ALA A 946 6.99 18.33 -40.35
C ALA A 946 8.30 18.67 -39.61
N PRO A 947 9.24 19.40 -40.25
CA PRO A 947 10.36 20.02 -39.54
C PRO A 947 9.89 20.95 -38.43
N LEU A 948 10.78 21.33 -37.52
CA LEU A 948 10.46 22.27 -36.45
C LEU A 948 9.93 23.59 -37.01
N ALA A 949 8.86 24.12 -36.41
CA ALA A 949 8.31 25.41 -36.80
C ALA A 949 9.34 26.53 -36.57
N PRO A 950 9.40 27.57 -37.44
CA PRO A 950 10.37 28.66 -37.31
C PRO A 950 10.32 29.45 -36.01
N CYS A 951 9.21 29.40 -35.27
CA CYS A 951 9.08 30.03 -33.96
C CYS A 951 9.78 29.27 -32.82
N VAL A 952 10.19 28.02 -33.05
CA VAL A 952 10.87 27.17 -32.09
C VAL A 952 12.35 27.53 -32.07
N LYS A 953 12.87 27.90 -30.91
CA LYS A 953 14.30 28.20 -30.73
C LYS A 953 14.97 27.09 -29.93
N ARG A 954 16.10 26.58 -30.43
CA ARG A 954 17.01 25.74 -29.64
C ARG A 954 17.85 26.64 -28.74
N LEU A 955 18.07 26.22 -27.50
CA LEU A 955 18.90 26.93 -26.52
C LEU A 955 20.03 26.01 -26.06
N ASP A 956 21.15 26.61 -25.68
CA ASP A 956 22.29 25.89 -25.10
C ASP A 956 22.03 25.49 -23.63
N ASP A 957 21.27 26.31 -22.91
CA ASP A 957 20.96 26.11 -21.49
C ASP A 957 19.60 26.74 -21.11
N PHE A 958 19.11 26.46 -19.90
CA PHE A 958 17.90 27.06 -19.35
C PHE A 958 18.13 28.53 -18.98
N ARG A 959 18.00 29.41 -19.97
CA ARG A 959 18.08 30.88 -19.83
C ARG A 959 16.79 31.51 -20.37
N PRO A 960 15.69 31.49 -19.61
CA PRO A 960 14.43 32.02 -20.09
C PRO A 960 14.48 33.54 -20.24
N ASP A 961 13.95 34.05 -21.35
CA ASP A 961 13.89 35.49 -21.70
C ASP A 961 12.45 36.01 -21.82
N LEU A 962 11.50 35.10 -22.04
CA LEU A 962 10.08 35.39 -22.23
C LEU A 962 9.20 34.61 -21.25
N VAL A 963 8.43 35.35 -20.46
CA VAL A 963 7.48 34.82 -19.47
C VAL A 963 6.43 33.92 -20.11
N GLN A 964 5.86 34.29 -21.27
CA GLN A 964 4.81 33.51 -21.92
C GLN A 964 5.31 32.32 -22.75
N ALA A 965 6.62 32.10 -22.86
CA ALA A 965 7.14 30.96 -23.61
C ALA A 965 7.15 29.68 -22.77
N SER A 966 7.01 28.54 -23.45
CA SER A 966 7.23 27.21 -22.85
C SER A 966 8.70 26.83 -23.04
N TYR A 967 9.36 26.42 -21.96
CA TYR A 967 10.74 25.93 -21.95
C TYR A 967 10.77 24.47 -21.54
N PHE A 968 11.38 23.64 -22.37
CA PHE A 968 11.53 22.22 -22.07
C PHE A 968 12.74 21.61 -22.76
N ARG A 969 13.31 20.56 -22.18
CA ARG A 969 14.26 19.69 -22.85
C ARG A 969 13.54 18.68 -23.73
N ALA A 970 14.16 18.34 -24.84
CA ALA A 970 13.72 17.27 -25.72
C ALA A 970 14.89 16.33 -26.03
N ILE A 971 14.57 15.05 -26.17
CA ILE A 971 15.45 14.00 -26.68
C ILE A 971 15.66 14.26 -28.16
N LEU A 972 16.92 14.34 -28.58
CA LEU A 972 17.29 14.71 -29.95
C LEU A 972 17.15 13.54 -30.92
N PRO A 973 17.00 13.85 -32.23
CA PRO A 973 16.95 12.84 -33.29
C PRO A 973 18.13 11.85 -33.24
N GLY A 974 17.89 10.61 -33.64
CA GLY A 974 18.86 9.50 -33.59
C GLY A 974 18.91 8.77 -32.25
N SER A 975 18.38 9.35 -31.17
CA SER A 975 18.26 8.68 -29.86
C SER A 975 17.29 7.50 -29.95
N ARG A 976 17.66 6.38 -29.33
CA ARG A 976 16.89 5.12 -29.38
C ARG A 976 16.31 4.75 -28.03
N CYS A 977 15.08 4.26 -28.04
CA CYS A 977 14.43 3.64 -26.89
C CYS A 977 13.98 2.22 -27.18
N ARG A 978 13.86 1.40 -26.14
CA ARG A 978 13.35 0.03 -26.26
C ARG A 978 12.15 -0.19 -25.36
N PHE A 979 11.12 -0.84 -25.91
CA PHE A 979 9.94 -1.28 -25.17
C PHE A 979 9.44 -2.63 -25.70
N THR A 980 8.57 -3.26 -24.92
CA THR A 980 7.94 -4.54 -25.26
C THR A 980 6.42 -4.39 -25.30
N VAL A 981 5.80 -5.14 -26.20
CA VAL A 981 4.34 -5.31 -26.30
C VAL A 981 4.02 -6.78 -26.10
N ARG A 982 3.42 -7.12 -24.96
CA ARG A 982 2.93 -8.48 -24.70
C ARG A 982 1.48 -8.61 -25.12
N PHE A 983 1.10 -9.71 -25.75
CA PHE A 983 -0.24 -9.90 -26.29
C PHE A 983 -0.75 -11.34 -26.17
N TRP A 984 -2.07 -11.49 -26.02
CA TRP A 984 -2.70 -12.80 -25.76
C TRP A 984 -4.02 -12.95 -26.51
N ASN A 985 -4.27 -14.15 -27.03
CA ASN A 985 -5.57 -14.53 -27.58
C ASN A 985 -6.02 -13.62 -28.73
N LEU A 986 -5.08 -13.20 -29.59
CA LEU A 986 -5.40 -12.39 -30.77
C LEU A 986 -5.92 -13.29 -31.89
N GLU A 987 -6.90 -12.79 -32.62
CA GLU A 987 -7.25 -13.32 -33.93
C GLU A 987 -6.19 -12.92 -34.97
N LYS A 988 -6.18 -13.60 -36.12
CA LYS A 988 -5.20 -13.32 -37.19
C LYS A 988 -5.24 -11.85 -37.62
N GLU A 989 -6.43 -11.34 -37.93
CA GLU A 989 -6.61 -9.95 -38.37
C GLU A 989 -6.24 -8.94 -37.28
N GLU A 990 -6.51 -9.25 -36.01
CA GLU A 990 -6.10 -8.40 -34.88
C GLU A 990 -4.58 -8.32 -34.76
N LEU A 991 -3.88 -9.45 -34.93
CA LEU A 991 -2.42 -9.47 -34.92
C LEU A 991 -1.83 -8.73 -36.12
N GLN A 992 -2.36 -8.92 -37.33
CA GLN A 992 -1.92 -8.19 -38.52
C GLN A 992 -2.09 -6.68 -38.35
N ARG A 993 -3.24 -6.25 -37.84
CA ARG A 993 -3.51 -4.82 -37.56
C ARG A 993 -2.62 -4.28 -36.45
N LEU A 994 -2.42 -5.03 -35.36
CA LEU A 994 -1.54 -4.63 -34.27
C LEU A 994 -0.10 -4.47 -34.75
N LEU A 995 0.43 -5.44 -35.50
CA LEU A 995 1.78 -5.42 -36.05
C LEU A 995 1.99 -4.18 -36.91
N TRP A 996 1.06 -3.88 -37.81
CA TRP A 996 1.13 -2.67 -38.63
C TRP A 996 1.07 -1.38 -37.78
N CYS A 997 0.18 -1.32 -36.78
CA CYS A 997 0.07 -0.17 -35.88
C CYS A 997 1.28 0.00 -34.95
N VAL A 998 2.06 -1.04 -34.68
CA VAL A 998 3.28 -0.96 -33.85
C VAL A 998 4.48 -0.63 -34.73
N CYS A 999 4.65 -1.37 -35.81
CA CYS A 999 5.74 -1.25 -36.76
C CYS A 999 5.18 -0.86 -38.12
N LEU A 1000 5.10 0.46 -38.30
CA LEU A 1000 4.67 1.05 -39.56
C LEU A 1000 5.65 0.69 -40.68
N GLU A 1001 5.15 0.80 -41.89
CA GLU A 1001 5.91 0.58 -43.11
C GLU A 1001 7.04 1.60 -43.27
N ASP A 1002 8.02 1.24 -44.11
CA ASP A 1002 9.11 2.15 -44.45
C ASP A 1002 8.59 3.51 -44.90
N GLY A 1003 9.27 4.55 -44.42
CA GLY A 1003 8.91 5.94 -44.66
C GLY A 1003 7.78 6.50 -43.78
N LEU A 1004 7.11 5.68 -42.96
CA LEU A 1004 6.09 6.12 -42.01
C LEU A 1004 6.64 6.26 -40.58
N ALA A 1005 6.00 7.10 -39.76
CA ALA A 1005 6.38 7.28 -38.36
C ALA A 1005 5.19 7.51 -37.42
N HIS A 1006 5.43 7.29 -36.12
CA HIS A 1006 4.51 7.61 -35.04
C HIS A 1006 4.70 9.06 -34.57
N LYS A 1007 3.65 9.64 -33.97
CA LYS A 1007 3.69 11.00 -33.41
C LYS A 1007 3.32 11.02 -31.92
N MET A 1008 4.27 11.35 -31.06
CA MET A 1008 4.14 11.25 -29.60
C MET A 1008 4.65 12.51 -28.87
N GLY A 1009 4.26 12.69 -27.60
CA GLY A 1009 4.76 13.76 -26.74
C GLY A 1009 4.12 15.15 -26.93
N LYS A 1010 4.82 16.16 -26.43
CA LYS A 1010 4.45 17.59 -26.43
C LYS A 1010 4.90 18.25 -27.73
N GLY A 1011 4.20 19.31 -28.14
CA GLY A 1011 4.59 20.12 -29.30
C GLY A 1011 4.40 19.46 -30.67
N ARG A 1012 3.61 18.37 -30.76
CA ARG A 1012 3.40 17.58 -31.99
C ARG A 1012 3.02 18.42 -33.22
N TYR A 1013 2.25 19.48 -33.03
CA TYR A 1013 1.80 20.39 -34.08
C TYR A 1013 2.88 21.40 -34.53
N LEU A 1014 4.06 21.44 -33.89
CA LEU A 1014 5.22 22.28 -34.25
C LEU A 1014 6.40 21.46 -34.78
N GLY A 1015 6.16 20.22 -35.19
CA GLY A 1015 7.18 19.33 -35.73
C GLY A 1015 7.81 18.37 -34.73
N PHE A 1016 7.62 18.54 -33.41
CA PHE A 1016 8.18 17.63 -32.40
C PHE A 1016 7.57 16.22 -32.44
N GLY A 1017 8.31 15.24 -31.92
CA GLY A 1017 7.76 13.95 -31.49
C GLY A 1017 7.53 12.89 -32.56
N SER A 1018 8.12 13.03 -33.75
CA SER A 1018 8.16 11.96 -34.75
C SER A 1018 9.10 10.83 -34.28
N LEU A 1019 8.60 9.59 -34.29
CA LEU A 1019 9.30 8.39 -33.82
C LEU A 1019 9.12 7.25 -34.82
N ARG A 1020 10.20 6.67 -35.32
CA ARG A 1020 10.16 5.44 -36.12
C ARG A 1020 10.24 4.24 -35.19
N ALA A 1021 9.43 3.21 -35.42
CA ALA A 1021 9.46 1.99 -34.60
C ALA A 1021 9.71 0.76 -35.48
N ARG A 1022 10.63 -0.11 -35.06
CA ARG A 1022 10.97 -1.37 -35.76
C ARG A 1022 10.95 -2.56 -34.81
N LEU A 1023 10.57 -3.72 -35.32
CA LEU A 1023 10.66 -4.98 -34.57
C LEU A 1023 12.13 -5.40 -34.43
N LEU A 1024 12.43 -5.97 -33.28
CA LEU A 1024 13.69 -6.64 -32.98
C LEU A 1024 13.52 -8.16 -33.12
N GLU A 1025 14.63 -8.86 -33.33
CA GLU A 1025 14.68 -10.31 -33.61
C GLU A 1025 14.17 -11.18 -32.46
N ASP A 1026 14.15 -10.64 -31.25
CA ASP A 1026 13.60 -11.30 -30.06
C ASP A 1026 12.07 -11.20 -29.95
N SER A 1027 11.39 -10.74 -31.01
CA SER A 1027 9.92 -10.79 -31.12
C SER A 1027 9.43 -12.19 -31.50
N PHE A 1028 8.46 -12.74 -30.76
CA PHE A 1028 8.00 -14.11 -30.96
C PHE A 1028 6.52 -14.35 -30.65
N LEU A 1029 5.97 -15.39 -31.27
CA LEU A 1029 4.74 -16.10 -30.89
C LEU A 1029 5.07 -17.29 -29.99
N THR A 1030 4.14 -17.60 -29.07
CA THR A 1030 4.32 -18.64 -28.05
C THR A 1030 3.56 -19.91 -28.42
N GLU A 1031 4.28 -21.02 -28.53
CA GLU A 1031 3.71 -22.37 -28.63
C GLU A 1031 3.51 -22.98 -27.23
N TRP A 1032 2.33 -22.74 -26.65
CA TRP A 1032 2.03 -23.12 -25.26
C TRP A 1032 2.19 -24.61 -24.98
N GLY A 1033 1.77 -25.48 -25.92
CA GLY A 1033 1.93 -26.92 -25.80
C GLY A 1033 3.42 -27.32 -25.70
N ALA A 1034 4.27 -26.75 -26.55
CA ALA A 1034 5.71 -27.01 -26.53
C ALA A 1034 6.37 -26.44 -25.25
N ARG A 1035 6.00 -25.22 -24.84
CA ARG A 1035 6.55 -24.55 -23.65
C ARG A 1035 6.35 -25.38 -22.37
N TYR A 1036 5.13 -25.90 -22.16
CA TYR A 1036 4.80 -26.68 -20.96
C TYR A 1036 5.02 -28.19 -21.11
N ALA A 1037 5.36 -28.67 -22.31
CA ALA A 1037 5.88 -30.02 -22.52
C ALA A 1037 7.40 -30.13 -22.25
N GLY A 1038 8.08 -29.02 -21.92
CA GLY A 1038 9.52 -29.02 -21.59
C GLY A 1038 10.46 -28.70 -22.77
N ALA A 1039 9.95 -28.13 -23.86
CA ALA A 1039 10.81 -27.68 -24.97
C ALA A 1039 11.75 -26.53 -24.53
N SER A 1040 12.89 -26.41 -25.22
CA SER A 1040 13.81 -25.27 -25.09
C SER A 1040 13.15 -23.98 -25.59
N GLU A 1041 13.70 -22.81 -25.24
CA GLU A 1041 13.16 -21.52 -25.71
C GLU A 1041 13.03 -21.44 -27.24
N GLN A 1042 14.02 -21.95 -27.97
CA GLN A 1042 13.99 -22.02 -29.44
C GLN A 1042 12.88 -22.94 -29.96
N GLY A 1043 12.47 -23.94 -29.17
CA GLY A 1043 11.43 -24.89 -29.55
C GLY A 1043 10.00 -24.38 -29.36
N TRP A 1044 9.78 -23.41 -28.47
CA TRP A 1044 8.44 -22.85 -28.22
C TRP A 1044 8.26 -21.38 -28.60
N ARG A 1045 9.34 -20.63 -28.83
CA ARG A 1045 9.30 -19.27 -29.40
C ARG A 1045 9.38 -19.36 -30.91
N ARG A 1046 8.30 -18.98 -31.60
CA ARG A 1046 8.28 -18.82 -33.06
C ARG A 1046 8.59 -17.37 -33.41
N PRO A 1047 9.69 -17.05 -34.10
CA PRO A 1047 10.02 -15.68 -34.50
C PRO A 1047 8.90 -15.04 -35.33
N ILE A 1048 8.75 -13.72 -35.22
CA ILE A 1048 7.81 -12.95 -36.03
C ILE A 1048 8.58 -12.22 -37.14
N VAL A 1049 8.24 -12.51 -38.39
CA VAL A 1049 8.74 -11.79 -39.57
C VAL A 1049 7.66 -10.82 -40.05
N PRO A 1050 7.77 -9.50 -39.81
CA PRO A 1050 6.68 -8.54 -40.05
C PRO A 1050 6.10 -8.58 -41.47
N GLU A 1051 6.93 -8.83 -42.48
CA GLU A 1051 6.55 -8.88 -43.89
C GLU A 1051 5.53 -9.99 -44.17
N GLU A 1052 5.63 -11.13 -43.47
CA GLU A 1052 4.70 -12.27 -43.61
C GLU A 1052 3.30 -11.95 -43.04
N TRP A 1053 3.21 -10.94 -42.17
CA TRP A 1053 1.97 -10.51 -41.53
C TRP A 1053 1.34 -9.29 -42.19
N ARG A 1054 1.96 -8.74 -43.24
CA ARG A 1054 1.45 -7.55 -43.92
C ARG A 1054 0.15 -7.86 -44.66
N ALA A 1055 -0.93 -7.20 -44.25
CA ALA A 1055 -2.25 -7.35 -44.86
C ALA A 1055 -2.96 -6.00 -44.95
N PRO A 1056 -2.67 -5.20 -46.00
CA PRO A 1056 -3.29 -3.88 -46.17
C PRO A 1056 -4.83 -3.89 -46.14
N GLY A 1057 -5.45 -4.97 -46.64
CA GLY A 1057 -6.91 -5.12 -46.64
C GLY A 1057 -7.57 -5.20 -45.26
N VAL A 1058 -6.79 -5.42 -44.19
CA VAL A 1058 -7.28 -5.46 -42.80
C VAL A 1058 -7.30 -4.05 -42.17
N ILE A 1059 -6.71 -3.05 -42.84
CA ILE A 1059 -6.59 -1.66 -42.41
C ILE A 1059 -7.63 -0.79 -43.13
N HIS A 1060 -8.63 -0.25 -42.44
CA HIS A 1060 -9.75 0.43 -43.10
C HIS A 1060 -9.34 1.71 -43.87
N HIS A 1061 -8.63 2.62 -43.20
CA HIS A 1061 -8.19 3.90 -43.78
C HIS A 1061 -6.76 3.85 -44.32
N TYR A 1062 -6.35 2.73 -44.91
CA TYR A 1062 -4.95 2.46 -45.24
C TYR A 1062 -4.25 3.59 -46.04
N ASP A 1063 -4.81 4.02 -47.16
CA ASP A 1063 -4.18 5.04 -48.02
C ASP A 1063 -4.13 6.43 -47.37
N GLU A 1064 -5.19 6.81 -46.65
CA GLU A 1064 -5.22 8.07 -45.89
C GLU A 1064 -4.19 8.06 -44.75
N LEU A 1065 -4.07 6.92 -44.06
CA LEU A 1065 -3.09 6.73 -42.99
C LEU A 1065 -1.65 6.78 -43.52
N ARG A 1066 -1.35 6.11 -44.65
CA ARG A 1066 -0.03 6.18 -45.28
C ARG A 1066 0.37 7.61 -45.62
N LYS A 1067 -0.56 8.40 -46.18
CA LYS A 1067 -0.33 9.83 -46.47
C LYS A 1067 -0.14 10.64 -45.20
N ALA A 1068 -0.95 10.39 -44.17
CA ALA A 1068 -0.92 11.15 -42.92
C ALA A 1068 0.32 10.88 -42.06
N LEU A 1069 0.83 9.64 -42.06
CA LEU A 1069 1.96 9.19 -41.25
C LEU A 1069 3.30 9.28 -42.00
N HIS A 1070 3.30 9.76 -43.24
CA HIS A 1070 4.48 9.86 -44.08
C HIS A 1070 5.53 10.81 -43.49
N ALA A 1071 6.75 10.32 -43.32
CA ALA A 1071 7.83 10.98 -42.60
C ALA A 1071 9.14 11.06 -43.40
N GLU A 1072 9.22 10.58 -44.65
CA GLU A 1072 10.46 10.61 -45.45
C GLU A 1072 11.01 12.02 -45.73
N ARG A 1073 10.21 13.07 -45.51
CA ARG A 1073 10.60 14.47 -45.75
C ARG A 1073 11.13 15.19 -44.49
N LEU A 1074 11.40 14.44 -43.41
CA LEU A 1074 11.87 14.96 -42.12
C LEU A 1074 13.39 15.12 -42.04
#